data_AF-A0AAW3JTQ8-F1
#
_entry.id   AF-A0AAW3JTQ8-F1
#
_cell.length_a   1.000
_cell.length_b   1.000
_cell.length_c   1.000
_cell.angle_alpha   90.00
_cell.angle_beta   90.00
_cell.angle_gamma   90.00
#
_symmetry.space_group_name_H-M   'P 1'
#
loop_
_entity.id
_entity.type
_entity.pdbx_description
1 polymer ?
#
loop_
_entity_poly.entity_id
_entity_poly.type
_entity_poly.pdbx_seq_one_letter_code
_entity_poly.pdbx_strand_id
1 'polypeptide(L)'
;MSDLSVLKTQRDDLLIEIHEIEESCEGIENENNAKRIQELNLEHAQCLVQRQEMSSRLDELDGKISSINEEIAKLSGTGVDRILEAIKNQRWYFFKNKTKVLMDRDTGILWPNLAYYNCCKDDNGKYYAYNESYSKIYEYEIDGFKKWDIPCQKEVIDLLDDYTFPYSINKSGSHEILNNGFVCSRLRVKDHNNTSVMLYNYRKRMYGIQADYGCTESSCWLPMTRTLIEGVDYQENVSPNNPNYTEKERLQFTLDLFTQNELWPIFDDEEITELYKKIYFEKPKLLAQLQELQSQIEELQTVTLLSSDFDYTALLAKYDIKAIDDSIIKYYQAVQQWCTELMEKLDYYEDEKASVIKDFNLISLKLSKKYEDNPNLTKDENALLRNRQRFFQKKFSLRMNSIKAKILAVKKQADDLEYRIDEIDEGVNSICELAELEQEKRASFSFIAENTAKIIKNALLKIEYFEDNHSFVMNAINLWESWTEDYRVFKTTYKEDMKHDCEDDGIEKKIWSSWYQDWQQLRYAIELKMQPVIERGLRGSMPTNSELETSVPEQLIAVLEEYKNQIDSFYQEERKGIYQKFAFQAGGELQDKFETESSIYKYVSMFQSSLQDIIFNCKNVEDRVWILNWANSLLDIQIDEILDFVADNDLQKISHTILDEFASLKQKNYDIYLADVKAYSEEKARREKEYNSLIFKMRKDLMKQ
;
A
#
# COMPACT_ATOMS: atom_id res chain seq x y z
N MET A 1 -37.34 12.26 75.55
CA MET A 1 -36.72 13.37 74.79
C MET A 1 -36.87 14.61 75.65
N SER A 2 -35.79 15.34 75.90
CA SER A 2 -35.81 16.51 76.81
C SER A 2 -36.54 17.67 76.14
N ASP A 3 -37.16 18.54 76.94
CA ASP A 3 -37.91 19.71 76.47
C ASP A 3 -37.10 20.60 75.48
N LEU A 4 -35.76 20.54 75.53
CA LEU A 4 -34.88 21.25 74.61
C LEU A 4 -34.97 20.77 73.15
N SER A 5 -35.17 19.46 72.90
CA SER A 5 -35.29 18.98 71.51
C SER A 5 -36.62 19.38 70.89
N VAL A 6 -37.69 19.36 71.68
CA VAL A 6 -39.02 19.81 71.27
C VAL A 6 -38.99 21.30 70.94
N LEU A 7 -38.33 22.12 71.77
CA LEU A 7 -38.19 23.57 71.53
C LEU A 7 -37.35 23.89 70.28
N LYS A 8 -36.33 23.08 69.94
CA LYS A 8 -35.56 23.28 68.71
C LYS A 8 -36.37 22.97 67.45
N THR A 9 -37.13 21.87 67.45
CA THR A 9 -38.02 21.54 66.34
C THR A 9 -39.09 22.62 66.16
N GLN A 10 -39.71 23.08 67.25
CA GLN A 10 -40.70 24.18 67.17
C GLN A 10 -40.10 25.49 66.66
N ARG A 11 -38.85 25.81 67.02
CA ARG A 11 -38.16 26.98 66.47
C ARG A 11 -37.93 26.83 64.95
N ASP A 12 -37.51 25.66 64.50
CA ASP A 12 -37.23 25.42 63.09
C ASP A 12 -38.52 25.44 62.26
N ASP A 13 -39.61 24.86 62.78
CA ASP A 13 -40.94 24.94 62.17
C ASP A 13 -41.44 26.40 62.10
N LEU A 14 -41.25 27.18 63.16
CA LEU A 14 -41.58 28.62 63.17
C LEU A 14 -40.72 29.42 62.18
N LEU A 15 -39.45 29.07 61.99
CA LEU A 15 -38.60 29.73 61.00
C LEU A 15 -39.06 29.45 59.57
N ILE A 16 -39.57 28.24 59.30
CA ILE A 16 -40.17 27.89 58.00
C ILE A 16 -41.45 28.73 57.77
N GLU A 17 -42.35 28.78 58.76
CA GLU A 17 -43.56 29.60 58.66
C GLU A 17 -43.24 31.10 58.49
N ILE A 18 -42.25 31.61 59.23
CA ILE A 18 -41.78 33.00 59.08
C ILE A 18 -41.26 33.22 57.65
N HIS A 19 -40.48 32.29 57.11
CA HIS A 19 -39.93 32.43 55.76
C HIS A 19 -41.03 32.37 54.68
N GLU A 20 -42.05 31.53 54.85
CA GLU A 20 -43.24 31.52 53.98
C GLU A 20 -44.04 32.84 54.05
N ILE A 21 -44.11 33.47 55.23
CA ILE A 21 -44.70 34.80 55.39
C ILE A 21 -43.83 35.86 54.73
N GLU A 22 -42.51 35.82 54.92
CA GLU A 22 -41.56 36.74 54.28
C GLU A 22 -41.66 36.68 52.75
N GLU A 23 -41.68 35.48 52.16
CA GLU A 23 -41.85 35.27 50.70
C GLU A 23 -43.20 35.76 50.18
N SER A 24 -44.29 35.59 50.95
CA SER A 24 -45.66 35.88 50.50
C SER A 24 -46.15 37.30 50.81
N CYS A 25 -45.63 37.96 51.86
CA CYS A 25 -46.18 39.19 52.41
C CYS A 25 -45.23 40.39 52.38
N GLU A 26 -43.91 40.19 52.36
CA GLU A 26 -42.92 41.29 52.50
C GLU A 26 -42.28 41.76 51.18
N GLY A 27 -42.60 41.10 50.06
CA GLY A 27 -42.18 41.55 48.72
C GLY A 27 -40.66 41.75 48.58
N ILE A 28 -40.23 42.71 47.75
CA ILE A 28 -38.79 42.94 47.46
C ILE A 28 -38.03 43.65 48.59
N GLU A 29 -38.75 44.17 49.60
CA GLU A 29 -38.14 44.88 50.74
C GLU A 29 -37.46 43.90 51.71
N ASN A 30 -37.86 42.62 51.69
CA ASN A 30 -37.18 41.54 52.38
C ASN A 30 -35.90 41.13 51.64
N GLU A 31 -34.78 41.09 52.36
CA GLU A 31 -33.44 40.84 51.78
C GLU A 31 -33.33 39.47 51.08
N ASN A 32 -34.05 38.45 51.56
CA ASN A 32 -34.04 37.11 50.97
C ASN A 32 -34.78 37.10 49.62
N ASN A 33 -35.96 37.72 49.54
CA ASN A 33 -36.71 37.88 48.30
C ASN A 33 -35.95 38.73 47.28
N ALA A 34 -35.27 39.80 47.72
CA ALA A 34 -34.44 40.64 46.87
C ALA A 34 -33.27 39.83 46.25
N LYS A 35 -32.59 38.99 47.03
CA LYS A 35 -31.55 38.07 46.53
C LYS A 35 -32.13 37.07 45.54
N ARG A 36 -33.28 36.46 45.85
CA ARG A 36 -33.91 35.49 44.95
C ARG A 36 -34.33 36.12 43.62
N ILE A 37 -34.85 37.35 43.62
CA ILE A 37 -35.17 38.09 42.40
C ILE A 37 -33.90 38.45 41.62
N GLN A 38 -32.78 38.78 42.27
CA GLN A 38 -31.50 38.98 41.59
C GLN A 38 -31.00 37.70 40.90
N GLU A 39 -31.10 36.55 41.57
CA GLU A 39 -30.77 35.25 40.98
C GLU A 39 -31.65 34.93 39.76
N LEU A 40 -32.97 35.08 39.90
CA LEU A 40 -33.92 34.84 38.81
C LEU A 40 -33.71 35.82 37.65
N ASN A 41 -33.36 37.08 37.91
CA ASN A 41 -33.03 38.04 36.86
C ASN A 41 -31.72 37.67 36.13
N LEU A 42 -30.74 37.12 36.84
CA LEU A 42 -29.50 36.62 36.24
C LEU A 42 -29.79 35.40 35.36
N GLU A 43 -30.56 34.43 35.86
CA GLU A 43 -31.02 33.27 35.08
C GLU A 43 -31.84 33.72 33.85
N HIS A 44 -32.77 34.65 34.03
CA HIS A 44 -33.58 35.20 32.94
C HIS A 44 -32.70 35.91 31.88
N ALA A 45 -31.70 36.68 32.30
CA ALA A 45 -30.76 37.32 31.38
C ALA A 45 -29.91 36.27 30.62
N GLN A 46 -29.47 35.22 31.28
CA GLN A 46 -28.75 34.11 30.64
C GLN A 46 -29.65 33.38 29.63
N CYS A 47 -30.90 33.09 29.96
CA CYS A 47 -31.86 32.50 29.04
C CYS A 47 -32.16 33.42 27.84
N LEU A 48 -32.23 34.74 28.04
CA LEU A 48 -32.41 35.70 26.95
C LEU A 48 -31.21 35.71 26.00
N VAL A 49 -29.99 35.67 26.53
CA VAL A 49 -28.76 35.57 25.73
C VAL A 49 -28.73 34.26 24.94
N GLN A 50 -29.00 33.12 25.58
CA GLN A 50 -29.09 31.83 24.89
C GLN A 50 -30.15 31.81 23.80
N ARG A 51 -31.31 32.41 24.04
CA ARG A 51 -32.37 32.54 23.04
C ARG A 51 -31.92 33.38 21.84
N GLN A 52 -31.19 34.47 22.08
CA GLN A 52 -30.68 35.34 21.03
C GLN A 52 -29.56 34.66 20.22
N GLU A 53 -28.68 33.91 20.89
CA GLU A 53 -27.65 33.10 20.24
C GLU A 53 -28.25 31.98 19.37
N MET A 54 -29.28 31.28 19.86
CA MET A 54 -30.02 30.29 19.06
C MET A 54 -30.73 30.94 17.87
N SER A 55 -31.30 32.15 18.02
CA SER A 55 -31.89 32.90 16.91
C SER A 55 -30.85 33.23 15.83
N SER A 56 -29.67 33.72 16.24
CA SER A 56 -28.59 34.03 15.30
C SER A 56 -28.07 32.78 14.57
N ARG A 57 -28.02 31.64 15.26
CA ARG A 57 -27.68 30.34 14.64
C ARG A 57 -28.73 29.86 13.65
N LEU A 58 -30.01 30.11 13.93
CA LEU A 58 -31.11 29.84 13.01
C LEU A 58 -30.98 30.69 11.74
N ASP A 59 -30.71 32.00 11.88
CA ASP A 59 -30.50 32.88 10.73
C ASP A 59 -29.29 32.45 9.88
N GLU A 60 -28.20 31.99 10.51
CA GLU A 60 -27.05 31.41 9.79
C GLU A 60 -27.40 30.11 9.05
N LEU A 61 -28.20 29.24 9.67
CA LEU A 61 -28.65 27.99 9.04
C LEU A 61 -29.59 28.27 7.88
N ASP A 62 -30.51 29.21 8.01
CA ASP A 62 -31.39 29.65 6.92
C ASP A 62 -30.58 30.25 5.77
N GLY A 63 -29.56 31.07 6.06
CA GLY A 63 -28.61 31.55 5.06
C GLY A 63 -27.86 30.42 4.34
N LYS A 64 -27.42 29.38 5.08
CA LYS A 64 -26.80 28.18 4.50
C LYS A 64 -27.79 27.39 3.65
N ILE A 65 -29.03 27.22 4.09
CA ILE A 65 -30.09 26.54 3.34
C ILE A 65 -30.38 27.30 2.05
N SER A 66 -30.47 28.63 2.08
CA SER A 66 -30.61 29.46 0.88
C SER A 66 -29.43 29.30 -0.07
N SER A 67 -28.19 29.32 0.44
CA SER A 67 -26.98 29.09 -0.37
C SER A 67 -26.96 27.69 -0.98
N ILE A 68 -27.34 26.66 -0.22
CA ILE A 68 -27.44 25.27 -0.71
C ILE A 68 -28.55 25.17 -1.77
N ASN A 69 -29.69 25.83 -1.58
CA ASN A 69 -30.77 25.84 -2.56
C ASN A 69 -30.37 26.58 -3.84
N GLU A 70 -29.61 27.67 -3.76
CA GLU A 70 -29.02 28.34 -4.92
C GLU A 70 -27.98 27.46 -5.64
N GLU A 71 -27.17 26.71 -4.89
CA GLU A 71 -26.19 25.77 -5.42
C GLU A 71 -26.87 24.56 -6.07
N ILE A 72 -27.90 23.99 -5.43
CA ILE A 72 -28.80 22.99 -6.01
C ILE A 72 -29.46 23.54 -7.26
N ALA A 73 -29.96 24.78 -7.29
CA ALA A 73 -30.54 25.39 -8.49
C ALA A 73 -29.53 25.53 -9.64
N LYS A 74 -28.28 25.92 -9.32
CA LYS A 74 -27.16 25.96 -10.28
C LYS A 74 -26.77 24.58 -10.80
N LEU A 75 -26.81 23.56 -9.95
CA LEU A 75 -26.43 22.18 -10.28
C LEU A 75 -27.58 21.37 -10.91
N SER A 76 -28.85 21.80 -10.73
CA SER A 76 -30.05 21.07 -11.17
C SER A 76 -30.56 21.47 -12.56
N GLY A 77 -30.17 22.64 -13.09
CA GLY A 77 -30.38 22.96 -14.50
C GLY A 77 -29.26 22.35 -15.33
N THR A 78 -29.46 21.18 -15.94
CA THR A 78 -28.40 20.57 -16.75
C THR A 78 -28.03 21.55 -17.88
N GLY A 79 -26.75 21.80 -18.13
CA GLY A 79 -26.33 22.69 -19.22
C GLY A 79 -26.92 22.27 -20.58
N VAL A 80 -27.24 20.98 -20.71
CA VAL A 80 -27.99 20.41 -21.84
C VAL A 80 -29.43 20.93 -21.89
N ASP A 81 -30.18 20.97 -20.78
CA ASP A 81 -31.55 21.50 -20.76
C ASP A 81 -31.59 23.00 -21.16
N ARG A 82 -30.60 23.79 -20.75
CA ARG A 82 -30.47 25.19 -21.18
C ARG A 82 -30.22 25.30 -22.69
N ILE A 83 -29.40 24.42 -23.25
CA ILE A 83 -29.15 24.35 -24.69
C ILE A 83 -30.41 23.90 -25.44
N LEU A 84 -31.11 22.88 -24.95
CA LEU A 84 -32.37 22.40 -25.55
C LEU A 84 -33.45 23.49 -25.53
N GLU A 85 -33.55 24.25 -24.43
CA GLU A 85 -34.48 25.39 -24.35
C GLU A 85 -34.09 26.51 -25.32
N ALA A 86 -32.80 26.78 -25.53
CA ALA A 86 -32.37 27.69 -26.58
C ALA A 86 -32.71 27.14 -27.98
N ILE A 87 -32.57 25.82 -28.19
CA ILE A 87 -32.95 25.17 -29.45
C ILE A 87 -34.45 25.35 -29.75
N LYS A 88 -35.28 25.24 -28.72
CA LYS A 88 -36.72 25.42 -28.82
C LYS A 88 -37.11 26.82 -29.27
N ASN A 89 -36.41 27.83 -28.79
CA ASN A 89 -36.75 29.24 -29.01
C ASN A 89 -36.15 29.83 -30.29
N GLN A 90 -35.22 29.13 -30.96
CA GLN A 90 -34.55 29.61 -32.17
C GLN A 90 -34.69 28.62 -33.34
N ARG A 91 -35.16 29.12 -34.49
CA ARG A 91 -35.31 28.32 -35.74
C ARG A 91 -34.06 28.35 -36.62
N TRP A 92 -33.44 29.51 -36.78
CA TRP A 92 -32.34 29.72 -37.74
C TRP A 92 -30.99 29.72 -37.06
N TYR A 93 -30.05 28.92 -37.56
CA TYR A 93 -28.71 28.78 -36.97
C TYR A 93 -27.63 29.18 -37.96
N PHE A 94 -26.84 30.17 -37.56
CA PHE A 94 -25.52 30.43 -38.14
C PHE A 94 -24.47 29.61 -37.38
N PHE A 95 -23.32 29.37 -38.00
CA PHE A 95 -22.26 28.58 -37.38
C PHE A 95 -20.93 29.31 -37.34
N LYS A 96 -20.22 29.26 -36.20
CA LYS A 96 -18.89 29.89 -36.05
C LYS A 96 -17.83 29.21 -36.92
N ASN A 97 -17.93 27.89 -37.11
CA ASN A 97 -16.96 27.09 -37.87
C ASN A 97 -17.38 26.80 -39.32
N LYS A 98 -18.62 27.15 -39.70
CA LYS A 98 -19.20 27.00 -41.05
C LYS A 98 -19.96 28.28 -41.43
N THR A 99 -19.22 29.37 -41.60
CA THR A 99 -19.77 30.74 -41.64
C THR A 99 -20.58 31.05 -42.89
N LYS A 100 -20.40 30.32 -43.99
CA LYS A 100 -21.03 30.60 -45.29
C LYS A 100 -22.38 29.90 -45.46
N VAL A 101 -22.87 29.19 -44.46
CA VAL A 101 -24.17 28.53 -44.46
C VAL A 101 -24.99 28.90 -43.23
N LEU A 102 -26.30 28.71 -43.30
CA LEU A 102 -27.21 28.71 -42.17
C LEU A 102 -28.18 27.53 -42.27
N MET A 103 -28.65 27.04 -41.14
CA MET A 103 -29.56 25.90 -41.06
C MET A 103 -30.96 26.33 -40.62
N ASP A 104 -31.97 25.74 -41.24
CA ASP A 104 -33.35 25.74 -40.74
C ASP A 104 -33.56 24.56 -39.78
N ARG A 105 -33.83 24.81 -38.51
CA ARG A 105 -34.09 23.77 -37.50
C ARG A 105 -35.26 22.87 -37.86
N ASP A 106 -36.31 23.41 -38.47
CA ASP A 106 -37.57 22.67 -38.65
C ASP A 106 -37.48 21.66 -39.80
N THR A 107 -36.55 21.89 -40.73
CA THR A 107 -36.33 21.04 -41.90
C THR A 107 -34.97 20.35 -41.91
N GLY A 108 -33.98 20.89 -41.19
CA GLY A 108 -32.57 20.45 -41.22
C GLY A 108 -31.85 20.87 -42.51
N ILE A 109 -32.50 21.65 -43.36
CA ILE A 109 -31.97 22.11 -44.65
C ILE A 109 -30.95 23.21 -44.43
N LEU A 110 -29.84 23.13 -45.16
CA LEU A 110 -28.83 24.17 -45.22
C LEU A 110 -29.10 25.13 -46.39
N TRP A 111 -28.98 26.41 -46.09
CA TRP A 111 -29.10 27.53 -47.02
C TRP A 111 -27.78 28.33 -47.04
N PRO A 112 -27.44 29.01 -48.14
CA PRO A 112 -26.28 29.88 -48.19
C PRO A 112 -26.49 31.11 -47.31
N ASN A 113 -25.47 31.47 -46.54
CA ASN A 113 -25.44 32.72 -45.80
C ASN A 113 -25.31 33.89 -46.79
N LEU A 114 -26.36 34.71 -46.87
CA LEU A 114 -26.45 35.81 -47.83
C LEU A 114 -25.49 36.98 -47.56
N ALA A 115 -24.79 36.98 -46.42
CA ALA A 115 -23.66 37.87 -46.20
C ALA A 115 -22.43 37.47 -47.04
N TYR A 116 -22.32 36.20 -47.41
CA TYR A 116 -21.21 35.65 -48.20
C TYR A 116 -21.63 35.17 -49.60
N TYR A 117 -22.91 34.90 -49.80
CA TYR A 117 -23.47 34.41 -51.05
C TYR A 117 -24.38 35.45 -51.70
N ASN A 118 -24.19 35.72 -52.99
CA ASN A 118 -25.04 36.64 -53.74
C ASN A 118 -26.12 35.87 -54.51
N CYS A 119 -27.35 35.89 -54.01
CA CYS A 119 -28.44 35.17 -54.66
C CYS A 119 -29.04 35.92 -55.86
N CYS A 120 -28.62 37.15 -56.15
CA CYS A 120 -29.24 37.99 -57.17
C CYS A 120 -28.28 38.30 -58.35
N LYS A 121 -26.97 38.04 -58.20
CA LYS A 121 -25.93 38.26 -59.22
C LYS A 121 -24.92 37.12 -59.27
N ASP A 122 -24.37 36.87 -60.46
CA ASP A 122 -23.26 35.95 -60.69
C ASP A 122 -21.91 36.51 -60.19
N ASP A 123 -20.84 35.71 -60.29
CA ASP A 123 -19.49 36.07 -59.85
C ASP A 123 -18.91 37.29 -60.60
N ASN A 124 -19.47 37.66 -61.76
CA ASN A 124 -19.08 38.84 -62.54
C ASN A 124 -19.94 40.07 -62.19
N GLY A 125 -20.82 39.98 -61.19
CA GLY A 125 -21.72 41.05 -60.77
C GLY A 125 -22.91 41.27 -61.72
N LYS A 126 -23.14 40.37 -62.66
CA LYS A 126 -24.28 40.41 -63.59
C LYS A 126 -25.49 39.75 -62.97
N TYR A 127 -26.68 40.32 -63.17
CA TYR A 127 -27.91 39.69 -62.74
C TYR A 127 -28.14 38.36 -63.46
N TYR A 128 -28.56 37.34 -62.71
CA TYR A 128 -28.90 36.05 -63.28
C TYR A 128 -30.00 36.17 -64.33
N ALA A 129 -29.77 35.56 -65.50
CA ALA A 129 -30.71 35.63 -66.61
C ALA A 129 -31.90 34.67 -66.42
N TYR A 130 -33.06 35.00 -66.99
CA TYR A 130 -34.24 34.13 -66.93
C TYR A 130 -34.04 32.75 -67.61
N ASN A 131 -33.07 32.61 -68.50
CA ASN A 131 -32.78 31.38 -69.24
C ASN A 131 -31.45 30.72 -68.85
N GLU A 132 -30.85 31.13 -67.73
CA GLU A 132 -29.56 30.60 -67.29
C GLU A 132 -29.69 29.17 -66.75
N SER A 133 -28.77 28.28 -67.13
CA SER A 133 -28.76 26.86 -66.75
C SER A 133 -28.30 26.67 -65.30
N TYR A 134 -29.00 25.82 -64.54
CA TYR A 134 -28.67 25.52 -63.14
C TYR A 134 -27.47 24.58 -62.95
N SER A 135 -26.77 24.18 -64.02
CA SER A 135 -25.66 23.21 -63.94
C SER A 135 -24.57 23.60 -62.93
N LYS A 136 -24.31 24.90 -62.78
CA LYS A 136 -23.32 25.42 -61.83
C LYS A 136 -23.67 25.23 -60.35
N ILE A 137 -24.97 25.11 -60.00
CA ILE A 137 -25.38 24.87 -58.62
C ILE A 137 -25.03 23.46 -58.19
N TYR A 138 -25.19 22.47 -59.06
CA TYR A 138 -24.94 21.07 -58.73
C TYR A 138 -23.46 20.76 -58.47
N GLU A 139 -22.56 21.58 -59.01
CA GLU A 139 -21.11 21.49 -58.82
C GLU A 139 -20.61 22.37 -57.64
N TYR A 140 -21.52 23.10 -56.99
CA TYR A 140 -21.15 24.06 -55.94
C TYR A 140 -20.73 23.35 -54.64
N GLU A 141 -19.76 23.91 -53.94
CA GLU A 141 -19.29 23.46 -52.62
C GLU A 141 -19.07 24.67 -51.71
N ILE A 142 -19.69 24.65 -50.52
CA ILE A 142 -19.59 25.73 -49.53
C ILE A 142 -19.31 25.12 -48.17
N ASP A 143 -18.22 25.53 -47.51
CA ASP A 143 -17.82 25.07 -46.18
C ASP A 143 -17.75 23.52 -46.03
N GLY A 144 -17.48 22.82 -47.13
CA GLY A 144 -17.42 21.36 -47.22
C GLY A 144 -18.76 20.68 -47.54
N PHE A 145 -19.86 21.43 -47.63
CA PHE A 145 -21.17 20.92 -48.03
C PHE A 145 -21.34 20.92 -49.55
N LYS A 146 -21.82 19.79 -50.07
CA LYS A 146 -22.01 19.51 -51.50
C LYS A 146 -23.50 19.28 -51.80
N LYS A 147 -23.82 18.83 -53.02
CA LYS A 147 -25.17 18.43 -53.45
C LYS A 147 -26.19 19.56 -53.31
N TRP A 148 -25.79 20.78 -53.65
CA TRP A 148 -26.70 21.91 -53.69
C TRP A 148 -27.71 21.74 -54.83
N ASP A 149 -28.96 22.11 -54.57
CA ASP A 149 -30.11 21.97 -55.47
C ASP A 149 -31.01 23.21 -55.39
N ILE A 150 -31.87 23.39 -56.37
CA ILE A 150 -32.89 24.45 -56.34
C ILE A 150 -34.07 23.96 -55.48
N PRO A 151 -34.61 24.80 -54.57
CA PRO A 151 -35.78 24.45 -53.76
C PRO A 151 -37.02 24.20 -54.62
N CYS A 152 -37.85 23.25 -54.22
CA CYS A 152 -39.18 23.12 -54.80
C CYS A 152 -40.13 24.20 -54.26
N GLN A 153 -41.29 24.32 -54.87
CA GLN A 153 -42.29 25.31 -54.47
C GLN A 153 -42.70 25.20 -52.99
N LYS A 154 -42.83 23.97 -52.45
CA LYS A 154 -43.16 23.75 -51.04
C LYS A 154 -42.08 24.31 -50.13
N GLU A 155 -40.81 24.06 -50.42
CA GLU A 155 -39.69 24.51 -49.57
C GLU A 155 -39.55 26.03 -49.57
N VAL A 156 -39.85 26.68 -50.70
CA VAL A 156 -39.91 28.14 -50.75
C VAL A 156 -41.08 28.68 -49.95
N ILE A 157 -42.22 27.98 -49.91
CA ILE A 157 -43.34 28.37 -49.04
C ILE A 157 -42.94 28.19 -47.57
N ASP A 158 -42.38 27.05 -47.18
CA ASP A 158 -41.98 26.73 -45.81
C ASP A 158 -40.86 27.68 -45.30
N LEU A 159 -39.99 28.15 -46.19
CA LEU A 159 -38.98 29.20 -45.93
C LEU A 159 -39.61 30.55 -45.56
N LEU A 160 -40.82 30.84 -46.06
CA LEU A 160 -41.45 32.17 -45.99
C LEU A 160 -42.70 32.23 -45.09
N ASP A 161 -43.23 31.09 -44.65
CA ASP A 161 -44.56 31.00 -44.02
C ASP A 161 -44.65 31.70 -42.65
N ASP A 162 -43.54 31.79 -41.92
CA ASP A 162 -43.50 32.31 -40.55
C ASP A 162 -42.79 33.68 -40.41
N TYR A 163 -42.32 34.27 -41.52
CA TYR A 163 -41.56 35.54 -41.54
C TYR A 163 -40.28 35.55 -40.70
N THR A 164 -39.72 34.39 -40.33
CA THR A 164 -38.52 34.33 -39.47
C THR A 164 -37.20 34.24 -40.24
N PHE A 165 -37.24 34.05 -41.57
CA PHE A 165 -36.04 33.94 -42.38
C PHE A 165 -35.12 35.18 -42.17
N PRO A 166 -33.83 35.01 -41.80
CA PRO A 166 -32.99 36.12 -41.34
C PRO A 166 -32.80 37.27 -42.34
N TYR A 167 -33.00 37.01 -43.63
CA TYR A 167 -32.85 37.99 -44.70
C TYR A 167 -34.20 38.50 -45.24
N SER A 168 -35.31 38.21 -44.58
CA SER A 168 -36.62 38.69 -45.00
C SER A 168 -36.81 40.19 -44.70
N ILE A 169 -37.45 40.93 -45.61
CA ILE A 169 -37.90 42.31 -45.40
C ILE A 169 -39.42 42.30 -45.34
N ASN A 170 -39.99 42.82 -44.25
CA ASN A 170 -41.42 43.05 -44.15
C ASN A 170 -41.75 44.50 -44.54
N LYS A 171 -42.05 44.73 -45.82
CA LYS A 171 -42.71 45.96 -46.27
C LYS A 171 -44.18 45.65 -46.50
N SER A 172 -45.06 46.11 -45.61
CA SER A 172 -46.52 46.15 -45.87
C SER A 172 -47.15 44.81 -46.34
N GLY A 173 -46.69 43.67 -45.81
CA GLY A 173 -47.25 42.35 -46.14
C GLY A 173 -46.70 41.68 -47.40
N SER A 174 -45.63 42.21 -48.02
CA SER A 174 -44.85 41.52 -49.05
C SER A 174 -43.69 40.73 -48.42
N HIS A 175 -43.52 39.46 -48.79
CA HIS A 175 -42.30 38.72 -48.46
C HIS A 175 -41.26 39.08 -49.52
N GLU A 176 -40.11 39.63 -49.11
CA GLU A 176 -38.99 39.90 -50.01
C GLU A 176 -37.70 39.52 -49.29
N ILE A 177 -36.66 39.14 -50.04
CA ILE A 177 -35.36 38.78 -49.47
C ILE A 177 -34.36 39.92 -49.72
N LEU A 178 -33.61 40.32 -48.70
CA LEU A 178 -32.52 41.29 -48.82
C LEU A 178 -31.19 40.56 -49.04
N ASN A 179 -30.51 40.86 -50.15
CA ASN A 179 -29.15 40.41 -50.38
C ASN A 179 -28.28 41.60 -50.80
N ASN A 180 -27.27 41.95 -49.99
CA ASN A 180 -26.31 43.04 -50.30
C ASN A 180 -26.97 44.37 -50.74
N GLY A 181 -28.06 44.78 -50.06
CA GLY A 181 -28.79 46.01 -50.37
C GLY A 181 -29.79 45.90 -51.52
N PHE A 182 -29.92 44.73 -52.15
CA PHE A 182 -30.90 44.45 -53.21
C PHE A 182 -32.11 43.69 -52.66
N VAL A 183 -33.28 44.16 -53.05
CA VAL A 183 -34.56 43.52 -52.71
C VAL A 183 -34.89 42.51 -53.79
N CYS A 184 -35.06 41.28 -53.36
CA CYS A 184 -35.23 40.13 -54.20
C CYS A 184 -36.67 39.64 -54.01
N SER A 185 -37.53 39.90 -55.00
CA SER A 185 -38.99 39.72 -54.94
C SER A 185 -39.50 38.48 -55.69
N ARG A 186 -38.59 37.68 -56.29
CA ARG A 186 -38.88 36.40 -56.95
C ARG A 186 -37.77 35.39 -56.68
N LEU A 187 -38.15 34.14 -56.37
CA LEU A 187 -37.20 33.05 -56.10
C LEU A 187 -37.38 31.89 -57.08
N ARG A 188 -36.28 31.33 -57.57
CA ARG A 188 -36.29 30.19 -58.49
C ARG A 188 -36.75 28.92 -57.80
N VAL A 189 -37.65 28.19 -58.45
CA VAL A 189 -38.09 26.87 -57.97
C VAL A 189 -37.80 25.78 -58.98
N LYS A 190 -37.61 24.57 -58.46
CA LYS A 190 -37.37 23.38 -59.26
C LYS A 190 -38.68 22.91 -59.85
N ASP A 191 -38.87 23.17 -61.15
CA ASP A 191 -39.96 22.61 -61.94
C ASP A 191 -39.55 22.36 -63.41
N HIS A 192 -40.44 21.75 -64.19
CA HIS A 192 -40.17 21.44 -65.60
C HIS A 192 -40.15 22.69 -66.52
N ASN A 193 -40.55 23.87 -66.03
CA ASN A 193 -40.83 25.06 -66.83
C ASN A 193 -39.98 26.28 -66.48
N ASN A 194 -38.91 26.13 -65.67
CA ASN A 194 -38.08 27.23 -65.17
C ASN A 194 -38.93 28.33 -64.52
N THR A 195 -39.84 27.98 -63.61
CA THR A 195 -40.69 28.98 -62.97
C THR A 195 -40.01 29.66 -61.78
N SER A 196 -40.60 30.77 -61.35
CA SER A 196 -40.22 31.49 -60.14
C SER A 196 -41.46 31.78 -59.31
N VAL A 197 -41.29 31.76 -57.98
CA VAL A 197 -42.32 32.13 -57.03
C VAL A 197 -42.19 33.61 -56.72
N MET A 198 -43.27 34.37 -56.95
CA MET A 198 -43.34 35.78 -56.55
C MET A 198 -43.56 35.90 -55.04
N LEU A 199 -42.62 36.55 -54.36
CA LEU A 199 -42.55 36.57 -52.91
C LEU A 199 -43.55 37.60 -52.31
N TYR A 200 -43.84 38.70 -53.01
CA TYR A 200 -44.69 39.79 -52.49
C TYR A 200 -46.21 39.48 -52.40
N ASN A 201 -46.67 38.30 -52.82
CA ASN A 201 -48.11 38.01 -52.92
C ASN A 201 -48.52 36.53 -52.73
N TYR A 202 -47.65 35.66 -52.20
CA TYR A 202 -47.92 34.21 -52.23
C TYR A 202 -49.19 33.81 -51.46
N ARG A 203 -49.54 34.48 -50.34
CA ARG A 203 -50.78 34.21 -49.58
C ARG A 203 -52.08 34.69 -50.25
N LYS A 204 -52.04 35.70 -51.13
CA LYS A 204 -53.24 36.21 -51.82
C LYS A 204 -53.74 35.31 -52.98
N ARG A 205 -52.98 34.27 -53.36
CA ARG A 205 -53.29 33.36 -54.49
C ARG A 205 -53.50 31.90 -54.07
N MET A 206 -54.11 31.65 -52.90
CA MET A 206 -54.35 30.32 -52.34
C MET A 206 -55.25 29.38 -53.21
N TYR A 207 -55.70 29.81 -54.39
CA TYR A 207 -56.47 29.02 -55.37
C TYR A 207 -55.93 29.03 -56.80
N GLY A 208 -54.65 29.33 -57.01
CA GLY A 208 -54.05 29.21 -58.35
C GLY A 208 -52.77 30.01 -58.47
N ILE A 209 -51.65 29.33 -58.22
CA ILE A 209 -50.34 29.88 -58.54
C ILE A 209 -50.19 29.77 -60.06
N GLN A 210 -50.70 30.75 -60.80
CA GLN A 210 -50.26 30.94 -62.18
C GLN A 210 -48.79 31.37 -62.11
N ALA A 211 -47.91 30.46 -62.52
CA ALA A 211 -46.59 30.80 -63.01
C ALA A 211 -46.73 31.98 -63.97
N ASP A 212 -46.03 33.08 -63.70
CA ASP A 212 -46.03 34.23 -64.58
C ASP A 212 -45.17 33.86 -65.80
N TYR A 213 -45.78 33.24 -66.81
CA TYR A 213 -45.09 32.82 -68.02
C TYR A 213 -44.65 34.09 -68.79
N GLY A 214 -43.34 34.31 -68.88
CA GLY A 214 -42.76 35.29 -69.81
C GLY A 214 -42.31 36.64 -69.22
N CYS A 215 -41.85 36.69 -67.97
CA CYS A 215 -41.32 37.93 -67.39
C CYS A 215 -39.79 38.09 -67.63
N THR A 216 -39.34 39.29 -68.02
CA THR A 216 -37.94 39.64 -68.35
C THR A 216 -37.10 40.10 -67.15
N GLU A 217 -37.59 39.93 -65.92
CA GLU A 217 -36.99 40.48 -64.70
C GLU A 217 -36.14 39.44 -63.94
N SER A 218 -35.09 39.92 -63.26
CA SER A 218 -34.12 39.13 -62.49
C SER A 218 -34.80 38.26 -61.42
N SER A 219 -34.49 36.97 -61.37
CA SER A 219 -34.94 36.03 -60.34
C SER A 219 -33.78 35.61 -59.45
N CYS A 220 -34.06 35.28 -58.19
CA CYS A 220 -33.03 34.98 -57.21
C CYS A 220 -32.77 33.49 -57.12
N TRP A 221 -31.50 33.16 -57.07
CA TRP A 221 -30.96 31.82 -57.03
C TRP A 221 -30.55 31.56 -55.60
N LEU A 222 -31.43 30.93 -54.85
CA LEU A 222 -31.16 30.52 -53.47
C LEU A 222 -31.14 28.99 -53.44
N PRO A 223 -29.97 28.37 -53.68
CA PRO A 223 -29.87 26.92 -53.61
C PRO A 223 -30.03 26.44 -52.16
N MET A 224 -30.28 25.16 -51.99
CA MET A 224 -30.33 24.49 -50.69
C MET A 224 -29.69 23.10 -50.77
N THR A 225 -29.24 22.57 -49.64
CA THR A 225 -28.70 21.21 -49.56
C THR A 225 -29.26 20.47 -48.35
N ARG A 226 -29.46 19.16 -48.52
CA ARG A 226 -29.96 18.23 -47.50
C ARG A 226 -28.87 17.33 -46.94
N THR A 227 -27.60 17.70 -47.14
CA THR A 227 -26.46 16.85 -46.78
C THR A 227 -26.47 16.43 -45.31
N LEU A 228 -26.93 17.30 -44.39
CA LEU A 228 -27.03 16.98 -42.96
C LEU A 228 -28.07 15.90 -42.64
N ILE A 229 -29.11 15.80 -43.46
CA ILE A 229 -30.29 14.96 -43.22
C ILE A 229 -30.44 13.84 -44.25
N GLU A 230 -29.38 13.55 -45.01
CA GLU A 230 -29.43 12.52 -46.04
C GLU A 230 -29.54 11.14 -45.40
N GLY A 231 -30.64 10.43 -45.67
CA GLY A 231 -30.90 9.10 -45.11
C GLY A 231 -31.51 9.10 -43.69
N VAL A 232 -31.93 10.26 -43.17
CA VAL A 232 -32.63 10.37 -41.89
C VAL A 232 -33.94 11.17 -42.02
N ASP A 233 -34.99 10.72 -41.35
CA ASP A 233 -36.32 11.36 -41.37
C ASP A 233 -36.40 12.57 -40.41
N TYR A 234 -35.40 13.46 -40.46
CA TYR A 234 -35.22 14.54 -39.48
C TYR A 234 -36.46 15.45 -39.36
N GLN A 235 -37.00 15.94 -40.48
CA GLN A 235 -38.15 16.85 -40.49
C GLN A 235 -39.40 16.25 -39.83
N GLU A 236 -39.65 14.95 -40.04
CA GLU A 236 -40.74 14.24 -39.38
C GLU A 236 -40.45 14.03 -37.89
N ASN A 237 -39.20 13.73 -37.53
CA ASN A 237 -38.77 13.52 -36.15
C ASN A 237 -38.89 14.78 -35.28
N VAL A 238 -38.54 15.96 -35.82
CA VAL A 238 -38.61 17.23 -35.06
C VAL A 238 -39.99 17.90 -35.09
N SER A 239 -40.91 17.38 -35.91
CA SER A 239 -42.26 17.94 -36.07
C SER A 239 -43.03 18.01 -34.73
N PRO A 240 -43.61 19.16 -34.35
CA PRO A 240 -44.43 19.29 -33.14
C PRO A 240 -45.64 18.34 -33.11
N ASN A 241 -46.08 17.88 -34.29
CA ASN A 241 -47.22 16.99 -34.46
C ASN A 241 -46.84 15.50 -34.43
N ASN A 242 -45.55 15.17 -34.28
CA ASN A 242 -45.12 13.77 -34.21
C ASN A 242 -45.49 13.18 -32.83
N PRO A 243 -46.38 12.17 -32.76
CA PRO A 243 -46.82 11.59 -31.49
C PRO A 243 -45.79 10.65 -30.85
N ASN A 244 -44.74 10.25 -31.58
CA ASN A 244 -43.78 9.25 -31.11
C ASN A 244 -42.71 9.81 -30.18
N TYR A 245 -42.49 11.14 -30.19
CA TYR A 245 -41.42 11.78 -29.45
C TYR A 245 -41.94 12.92 -28.57
N THR A 246 -41.41 13.03 -27.36
CA THR A 246 -41.61 14.17 -26.47
C THR A 246 -40.92 15.43 -27.00
N GLU A 247 -41.29 16.62 -26.52
CA GLU A 247 -40.63 17.87 -26.94
C GLU A 247 -39.12 17.81 -26.72
N LYS A 248 -38.68 17.26 -25.59
CA LYS A 248 -37.25 17.11 -25.27
C LYS A 248 -36.53 16.22 -26.28
N GLU A 249 -37.10 15.06 -26.63
CA GLU A 249 -36.53 14.15 -27.64
C GLU A 249 -36.47 14.81 -29.02
N ARG A 250 -37.48 15.60 -29.39
CA ARG A 250 -37.48 16.34 -30.65
C ARG A 250 -36.36 17.37 -30.72
N LEU A 251 -36.14 18.12 -29.64
CA LEU A 251 -35.03 19.09 -29.53
C LEU A 251 -33.67 18.40 -29.53
N GLN A 252 -33.60 17.19 -28.94
CA GLN A 252 -32.38 16.38 -28.93
C GLN A 252 -31.95 15.99 -30.34
N PHE A 253 -32.86 15.70 -31.27
CA PHE A 253 -32.47 15.43 -32.68
C PHE A 253 -31.72 16.59 -33.32
N THR A 254 -32.10 17.84 -33.04
CA THR A 254 -31.35 19.02 -33.52
C THR A 254 -29.97 19.10 -32.87
N LEU A 255 -29.89 18.87 -31.56
CA LEU A 255 -28.62 18.86 -30.83
C LEU A 255 -27.67 17.76 -31.33
N ASP A 256 -28.21 16.57 -31.60
CA ASP A 256 -27.49 15.44 -32.19
C ASP A 256 -27.00 15.79 -33.59
N LEU A 257 -27.84 16.44 -34.40
CA LEU A 257 -27.45 16.92 -35.73
C LEU A 257 -26.26 17.89 -35.65
N PHE A 258 -26.25 18.81 -34.69
CA PHE A 258 -25.13 19.71 -34.49
C PHE A 258 -23.85 18.98 -34.07
N THR A 259 -23.95 18.08 -33.08
CA THR A 259 -22.78 17.39 -32.53
C THR A 259 -22.17 16.38 -33.50
N GLN A 260 -23.00 15.58 -34.19
CA GLN A 260 -22.55 14.57 -35.16
C GLN A 260 -21.87 15.18 -36.38
N ASN A 261 -22.27 16.39 -36.77
CA ASN A 261 -21.70 17.11 -37.91
C ASN A 261 -20.65 18.16 -37.49
N GLU A 262 -20.21 18.12 -36.23
CA GLU A 262 -19.24 19.04 -35.64
C GLU A 262 -19.61 20.52 -35.86
N LEU A 263 -20.90 20.86 -35.84
CA LEU A 263 -21.39 22.22 -36.04
C LEU A 263 -21.30 23.02 -34.74
N TRP A 264 -20.85 24.27 -34.86
CA TRP A 264 -20.81 25.23 -33.76
C TRP A 264 -21.90 26.31 -33.96
N PRO A 265 -23.16 26.03 -33.55
CA PRO A 265 -24.27 26.96 -33.68
C PRO A 265 -24.02 28.25 -32.89
N ILE A 266 -24.50 29.35 -33.46
CA ILE A 266 -24.62 30.66 -32.82
C ILE A 266 -26.05 30.76 -32.30
N PHE A 267 -26.20 30.71 -30.99
CA PHE A 267 -27.47 30.95 -30.31
C PHE A 267 -27.69 32.46 -30.13
N ASP A 268 -28.95 32.88 -30.07
CA ASP A 268 -29.34 34.26 -29.79
C ASP A 268 -28.82 34.73 -28.41
N ASP A 269 -28.68 33.79 -27.46
CA ASP A 269 -27.99 33.98 -26.19
C ASP A 269 -26.51 33.58 -26.32
N GLU A 270 -25.61 34.58 -26.19
CA GLU A 270 -24.17 34.38 -26.26
C GLU A 270 -23.65 33.44 -25.16
N GLU A 271 -24.28 33.44 -23.96
CA GLU A 271 -23.90 32.52 -22.88
C GLU A 271 -24.15 31.06 -23.28
N ILE A 272 -25.23 30.79 -24.02
CA ILE A 272 -25.55 29.44 -24.51
C ILE A 272 -24.57 29.03 -25.60
N THR A 273 -24.15 29.95 -26.47
CA THR A 273 -23.10 29.69 -27.48
C THR A 273 -21.79 29.26 -26.82
N GLU A 274 -21.37 29.93 -25.75
CA GLU A 274 -20.17 29.56 -24.99
C GLU A 274 -20.37 28.27 -24.18
N LEU A 275 -21.55 28.06 -23.60
CA LEU A 275 -21.89 26.83 -22.88
C LEU A 275 -21.81 25.60 -23.81
N TYR A 276 -22.40 25.69 -25.00
CA TYR A 276 -22.35 24.64 -26.01
C TYR A 276 -20.91 24.31 -26.40
N LYS A 277 -20.08 25.32 -26.67
CA LYS A 277 -18.66 25.16 -27.00
C LYS A 277 -17.91 24.42 -25.90
N LYS A 278 -18.08 24.82 -24.64
CA LYS A 278 -17.43 24.17 -23.48
C LYS A 278 -17.81 22.69 -23.38
N ILE A 279 -19.09 22.37 -23.54
CA ILE A 279 -19.60 21.00 -23.37
C ILE A 279 -19.19 20.10 -24.55
N TYR A 280 -19.34 20.56 -25.78
CA TYR A 280 -19.24 19.68 -26.97
C TYR A 280 -17.93 19.81 -27.75
N PHE A 281 -17.11 20.85 -27.51
CA PHE A 281 -15.80 21.02 -28.17
C PHE A 281 -14.60 20.97 -27.21
N GLU A 282 -14.70 21.61 -26.03
CA GLU A 282 -13.57 21.69 -25.09
C GLU A 282 -13.48 20.47 -24.16
N LYS A 283 -14.59 20.08 -23.51
CA LYS A 283 -14.63 18.92 -22.60
C LYS A 283 -14.16 17.61 -23.25
N PRO A 284 -14.56 17.23 -24.49
CA PRO A 284 -14.07 16.01 -25.11
C PRO A 284 -12.55 16.01 -25.34
N LYS A 285 -11.96 17.16 -25.69
CA LYS A 285 -10.49 17.30 -25.84
C LYS A 285 -9.76 17.10 -24.52
N LEU A 286 -10.28 17.69 -23.44
CA LEU A 286 -9.71 17.53 -22.10
C LEU A 286 -9.83 16.08 -21.61
N LEU A 287 -10.94 15.39 -21.90
CA LEU A 287 -11.09 13.97 -21.57
C LEU A 287 -10.12 13.07 -22.34
N ALA A 288 -9.88 13.36 -23.63
CA ALA A 288 -8.88 12.64 -24.42
C ALA A 288 -7.46 12.82 -23.87
N GLN A 289 -7.09 14.06 -23.49
CA GLN A 289 -5.80 14.34 -22.84
C GLN A 289 -5.67 13.65 -21.48
N LEU A 290 -6.74 13.63 -20.68
CA LEU A 290 -6.76 12.92 -19.40
C LEU A 290 -6.57 11.41 -19.59
N GLN A 291 -7.23 10.81 -20.58
CA GLN A 291 -7.10 9.39 -20.89
C GLN A 291 -5.68 9.06 -21.39
N GLU A 292 -5.09 9.91 -22.22
CA GLU A 292 -3.69 9.78 -22.65
C GLU A 292 -2.71 9.83 -21.46
N LEU A 293 -2.90 10.79 -20.55
CA LEU A 293 -2.11 10.89 -19.31
C LEU A 293 -2.32 9.68 -18.40
N GLN A 294 -3.54 9.17 -18.28
CA GLN A 294 -3.84 7.97 -17.50
C GLN A 294 -3.13 6.74 -18.07
N SER A 295 -3.16 6.54 -19.39
CA SER A 295 -2.42 5.45 -20.04
C SER A 295 -0.90 5.57 -19.84
N GLN A 296 -0.35 6.79 -19.94
CA GLN A 296 1.09 7.02 -19.64
C GLN A 296 1.44 6.72 -18.18
N ILE A 297 0.56 7.06 -17.23
CA ILE A 297 0.76 6.74 -15.80
C ILE A 297 0.68 5.22 -15.57
N GLU A 298 -0.27 4.54 -16.19
CA GLU A 298 -0.42 3.07 -16.08
C GLU A 298 0.80 2.34 -16.66
N GLU A 299 1.35 2.80 -17.79
CA GLU A 299 2.61 2.28 -18.36
C GLU A 299 3.83 2.51 -17.43
N LEU A 300 3.85 3.63 -16.69
CA LEU A 300 4.92 3.94 -15.74
C LEU A 300 4.76 3.20 -14.39
N GLN A 301 3.57 2.71 -14.06
CA GLN A 301 3.30 1.98 -12.81
C GLN A 301 3.67 0.49 -12.87
N THR A 302 4.13 -0.04 -14.00
CA THR A 302 4.53 -1.45 -14.11
C THR A 302 6.01 -1.69 -13.80
N VAL A 303 6.44 -1.47 -12.55
CA VAL A 303 7.41 -2.38 -11.94
C VAL A 303 7.13 -2.48 -10.44
N THR A 304 6.14 -3.30 -10.07
CA THR A 304 6.10 -3.83 -8.70
C THR A 304 7.37 -4.65 -8.52
N LEU A 305 8.30 -4.14 -7.71
CA LEU A 305 9.49 -4.89 -7.30
C LEU A 305 9.05 -6.27 -6.80
N LEU A 306 9.73 -7.33 -7.23
CA LEU A 306 9.48 -8.69 -6.72
C LEU A 306 9.54 -8.68 -5.18
N SER A 307 8.57 -9.30 -4.53
CA SER A 307 8.59 -9.55 -3.08
C SER A 307 8.16 -10.98 -2.77
N SER A 308 8.30 -11.43 -1.53
CA SER A 308 7.79 -12.73 -1.10
C SER A 308 6.26 -12.87 -1.28
N ASP A 309 5.54 -11.75 -1.21
CA ASP A 309 4.10 -11.65 -1.45
C ASP A 309 3.72 -11.68 -2.93
N PHE A 310 4.72 -11.70 -3.83
CA PHE A 310 4.54 -11.78 -5.28
C PHE A 310 3.46 -12.79 -5.69
N ASP A 311 2.37 -12.32 -6.27
CA ASP A 311 1.32 -13.20 -6.77
C ASP A 311 1.65 -13.70 -8.18
N TYR A 312 2.25 -14.88 -8.27
CA TYR A 312 2.56 -15.51 -9.55
C TYR A 312 1.30 -15.84 -10.36
N THR A 313 0.13 -15.94 -9.73
CA THR A 313 -1.13 -16.26 -10.43
C THR A 313 -1.59 -15.10 -11.31
N ALA A 314 -1.28 -13.85 -10.93
CA ALA A 314 -1.51 -12.67 -11.77
C ALA A 314 -0.69 -12.71 -13.07
N LEU A 315 0.56 -13.17 -13.00
CA LEU A 315 1.39 -13.41 -14.19
C LEU A 315 0.93 -14.62 -14.99
N LEU A 316 0.44 -15.65 -14.31
CA LEU A 316 -0.08 -16.86 -14.96
C LEU A 316 -1.39 -16.59 -15.72
N ALA A 317 -2.17 -15.59 -15.32
CA ALA A 317 -3.50 -15.29 -15.87
C ALA A 317 -3.51 -14.95 -17.37
N LYS A 318 -2.38 -14.50 -17.93
CA LYS A 318 -2.26 -14.19 -19.37
C LYS A 318 -2.00 -15.41 -20.26
N TYR A 319 -1.77 -16.58 -19.66
CA TYR A 319 -1.49 -17.82 -20.39
C TYR A 319 -2.76 -18.66 -20.51
N ASP A 320 -3.08 -19.13 -21.71
CA ASP A 320 -4.13 -20.12 -21.93
C ASP A 320 -3.62 -21.53 -21.55
N ILE A 321 -3.65 -21.82 -20.24
CA ILE A 321 -3.07 -23.05 -19.66
C ILE A 321 -3.61 -24.30 -20.37
N LYS A 322 -4.91 -24.34 -20.70
CA LYS A 322 -5.51 -25.50 -21.33
C LYS A 322 -4.95 -25.70 -22.74
N ALA A 323 -4.92 -24.65 -23.56
CA ALA A 323 -4.36 -24.74 -24.90
C ALA A 323 -2.85 -25.01 -24.90
N ILE A 324 -2.13 -24.58 -23.87
CA ILE A 324 -0.69 -24.81 -23.68
C ILE A 324 -0.42 -26.27 -23.33
N ASP A 325 -1.12 -26.84 -22.35
CA ASP A 325 -0.90 -28.24 -21.92
C ASP A 325 -1.29 -29.24 -23.02
N ASP A 326 -2.28 -28.90 -23.85
CA ASP A 326 -2.75 -29.72 -24.98
C ASP A 326 -1.79 -29.70 -26.20
N SER A 327 -0.76 -28.84 -26.24
CA SER A 327 0.13 -28.70 -27.41
C SER A 327 1.59 -28.57 -27.00
N ILE A 328 2.43 -29.54 -27.41
CA ILE A 328 3.85 -29.52 -27.05
C ILE A 328 4.59 -28.27 -27.60
N ILE A 329 4.18 -27.78 -28.77
CA ILE A 329 4.74 -26.57 -29.37
C ILE A 329 4.41 -25.34 -28.51
N LYS A 330 3.14 -25.15 -28.15
CA LYS A 330 2.74 -24.05 -27.26
C LYS A 330 3.35 -24.19 -25.87
N TYR A 331 3.53 -25.43 -25.40
CA TYR A 331 4.13 -25.75 -24.11
C TYR A 331 5.56 -25.26 -23.99
N TYR A 332 6.47 -25.65 -24.90
CA TYR A 332 7.87 -25.25 -24.76
C TYR A 332 8.03 -23.72 -24.90
N GLN A 333 7.29 -23.10 -25.82
CA GLN A 333 7.29 -21.64 -26.02
C GLN A 333 6.79 -20.91 -24.76
N ALA A 334 5.71 -21.39 -24.14
CA ALA A 334 5.19 -20.81 -22.90
C ALA A 334 6.19 -20.97 -21.75
N VAL A 335 6.86 -22.12 -21.61
CA VAL A 335 7.90 -22.35 -20.59
C VAL A 335 9.11 -21.43 -20.80
N GLN A 336 9.57 -21.26 -22.04
CA GLN A 336 10.66 -20.32 -22.38
C GLN A 336 10.28 -18.89 -22.01
N GLN A 337 9.11 -18.42 -22.48
CA GLN A 337 8.61 -17.08 -22.20
C GLN A 337 8.46 -16.84 -20.70
N TRP A 338 7.86 -17.78 -19.97
CA TRP A 338 7.72 -17.72 -18.53
C TRP A 338 9.06 -17.59 -17.81
N CYS A 339 10.06 -18.39 -18.20
CA CYS A 339 11.39 -18.32 -17.59
C CYS A 339 12.08 -16.98 -17.89
N THR A 340 11.97 -16.46 -19.11
CA THR A 340 12.53 -15.16 -19.50
C THR A 340 11.93 -14.03 -18.65
N GLU A 341 10.61 -13.98 -18.50
CA GLU A 341 9.95 -12.96 -17.69
C GLU A 341 10.31 -13.01 -16.21
N LEU A 342 10.45 -14.22 -15.65
CA LEU A 342 10.94 -14.39 -14.28
C LEU A 342 12.39 -13.92 -14.14
N MET A 343 13.23 -14.16 -15.14
CA MET A 343 14.62 -13.70 -15.15
C MET A 343 14.71 -12.17 -15.21
N GLU A 344 13.96 -11.52 -16.08
CA GLU A 344 13.93 -10.05 -16.18
C GLU A 344 13.49 -9.41 -14.86
N LYS A 345 12.46 -9.97 -14.21
CA LYS A 345 12.01 -9.49 -12.89
C LYS A 345 13.06 -9.72 -11.79
N LEU A 346 13.76 -10.86 -11.82
CA LEU A 346 14.86 -11.14 -10.90
C LEU A 346 16.06 -10.22 -11.12
N ASP A 347 16.42 -9.92 -12.38
CA ASP A 347 17.49 -8.99 -12.73
C ASP A 347 17.18 -7.58 -12.19
N TYR A 348 15.96 -7.09 -12.43
CA TYR A 348 15.51 -5.82 -11.87
C TYR A 348 15.54 -5.80 -10.33
N TYR A 349 15.10 -6.89 -9.68
CA TYR A 349 15.19 -7.02 -8.23
C TYR A 349 16.64 -6.99 -7.72
N GLU A 350 17.54 -7.68 -8.41
CA GLU A 350 18.96 -7.71 -8.02
C GLU A 350 19.60 -6.32 -8.11
N ASP A 351 19.27 -5.55 -9.14
CA ASP A 351 19.78 -4.19 -9.33
C ASP A 351 19.28 -3.25 -8.22
N GLU A 352 17.97 -3.26 -7.94
CA GLU A 352 17.38 -2.42 -6.89
C GLU A 352 17.87 -2.80 -5.48
N LYS A 353 18.14 -4.09 -5.23
CA LYS A 353 18.59 -4.62 -3.93
C LYS A 353 20.08 -4.94 -3.89
N ALA A 354 20.88 -4.35 -4.77
CA ALA A 354 22.29 -4.68 -4.97
C ALA A 354 23.12 -4.65 -3.67
N SER A 355 22.91 -3.67 -2.80
CA SER A 355 23.63 -3.56 -1.52
C SER A 355 23.30 -4.71 -0.57
N VAL A 356 22.02 -5.03 -0.41
CA VAL A 356 21.54 -6.13 0.47
C VAL A 356 22.05 -7.46 -0.04
N ILE A 357 21.99 -7.69 -1.35
CA ILE A 357 22.47 -8.91 -1.99
C ILE A 357 23.98 -9.06 -1.85
N LYS A 358 24.74 -7.96 -1.95
CA LYS A 358 26.18 -7.96 -1.74
C LYS A 358 26.54 -8.43 -0.33
N ASP A 359 25.89 -7.87 0.70
CA ASP A 359 26.13 -8.25 2.10
C ASP A 359 25.73 -9.70 2.36
N PHE A 360 24.57 -10.11 1.84
CA PHE A 360 24.09 -11.49 1.94
C PHE A 360 25.08 -12.48 1.28
N ASN A 361 25.61 -12.13 0.10
CA ASN A 361 26.61 -12.94 -0.61
C ASN A 361 27.94 -13.02 0.15
N LEU A 362 28.36 -11.94 0.82
CA LEU A 362 29.55 -11.92 1.66
C LEU A 362 29.42 -12.92 2.82
N ILE A 363 28.28 -12.91 3.53
CA ILE A 363 27.96 -13.88 4.59
C ILE A 363 27.94 -15.30 4.02
N SER A 364 27.27 -15.51 2.89
CA SER A 364 27.22 -16.82 2.22
C SER A 364 28.60 -17.33 1.82
N LEU A 365 29.51 -16.45 1.41
CA LEU A 365 30.90 -16.81 1.09
C LEU A 365 31.66 -17.22 2.36
N LYS A 366 31.58 -16.42 3.44
CA LYS A 366 32.18 -16.76 4.75
C LYS A 366 31.71 -18.13 5.23
N LEU A 367 30.40 -18.38 5.16
CA LEU A 367 29.80 -19.63 5.60
C LEU A 367 30.08 -20.82 4.66
N SER A 368 30.51 -20.59 3.40
CA SER A 368 30.71 -21.68 2.42
C SER A 368 31.94 -22.54 2.68
N LYS A 369 32.89 -22.08 3.49
CA LYS A 369 34.08 -22.86 3.85
C LYS A 369 33.65 -24.13 4.60
N LYS A 370 34.14 -25.29 4.16
CA LYS A 370 33.88 -26.55 4.88
C LYS A 370 34.55 -26.49 6.26
N TYR A 371 33.85 -26.96 7.30
CA TYR A 371 34.45 -27.12 8.62
C TYR A 371 35.60 -28.16 8.56
N GLU A 372 36.74 -27.80 9.12
CA GLU A 372 37.90 -28.67 9.29
C GLU A 372 38.08 -28.95 10.78
N ASP A 373 38.17 -30.24 11.13
CA ASP A 373 38.32 -30.67 12.51
C ASP A 373 39.66 -30.20 13.06
N ASN A 374 39.61 -29.52 14.21
CA ASN A 374 40.81 -29.09 14.90
C ASN A 374 41.33 -30.25 15.77
N PRO A 375 42.60 -30.67 15.61
CA PRO A 375 43.17 -31.79 16.36
C PRO A 375 43.27 -31.53 17.87
N ASN A 376 43.24 -30.27 18.32
CA ASN A 376 43.28 -29.89 19.73
C ASN A 376 41.89 -29.93 20.40
N LEU A 377 40.83 -30.14 19.62
CA LEU A 377 39.45 -30.28 20.09
C LEU A 377 39.04 -31.74 20.18
N THR A 378 38.25 -32.06 21.20
CA THR A 378 37.56 -33.35 21.33
C THR A 378 36.52 -33.55 20.21
N LYS A 379 35.97 -34.76 20.11
CA LYS A 379 34.91 -35.06 19.14
C LYS A 379 33.66 -34.21 19.37
N ASP A 380 33.27 -34.00 20.63
CA ASP A 380 32.06 -33.25 20.98
C ASP A 380 32.25 -31.74 20.79
N GLU A 381 33.45 -31.21 21.04
CA GLU A 381 33.81 -29.82 20.74
C GLU A 381 33.83 -29.54 19.22
N ASN A 382 34.45 -30.42 18.44
CA ASN A 382 34.40 -30.33 16.97
C ASN A 382 32.95 -30.43 16.47
N ALA A 383 32.15 -31.32 17.04
CA ALA A 383 30.74 -31.46 16.70
C ALA A 383 29.93 -30.18 17.01
N LEU A 384 30.17 -29.54 18.17
CA LEU A 384 29.54 -28.28 18.55
C LEU A 384 29.81 -27.18 17.51
N LEU A 385 31.08 -26.91 17.21
CA LEU A 385 31.45 -25.85 16.26
C LEU A 385 30.96 -26.15 14.84
N ARG A 386 31.03 -27.42 14.41
CA ARG A 386 30.51 -27.86 13.10
C ARG A 386 28.99 -27.68 13.00
N ASN A 387 28.26 -28.07 14.05
CA ASN A 387 26.80 -27.93 14.09
C ASN A 387 26.38 -26.46 14.11
N ARG A 388 27.10 -25.62 14.86
CA ARG A 388 26.91 -24.15 14.88
C ARG A 388 27.12 -23.55 13.48
N GLN A 389 28.20 -23.89 12.79
CA GLN A 389 28.42 -23.43 11.41
C GLN A 389 27.31 -23.90 10.46
N ARG A 390 26.88 -25.17 10.58
CA ARG A 390 25.80 -25.73 9.76
C ARG A 390 24.46 -25.02 9.99
N PHE A 391 24.19 -24.60 11.22
CA PHE A 391 23.01 -23.81 11.57
C PHE A 391 23.01 -22.48 10.79
N PHE A 392 24.10 -21.70 10.87
CA PHE A 392 24.22 -20.43 10.14
C PHE A 392 24.17 -20.65 8.62
N GLN A 393 24.84 -21.68 8.10
CA GLN A 393 24.74 -22.06 6.68
C GLN A 393 23.28 -22.28 6.28
N LYS A 394 22.51 -23.11 6.99
CA LYS A 394 21.12 -23.40 6.61
C LYS A 394 20.23 -22.15 6.55
N LYS A 395 20.45 -21.21 7.48
CA LYS A 395 19.66 -19.98 7.61
C LYS A 395 20.07 -18.90 6.60
N PHE A 396 21.38 -18.72 6.38
CA PHE A 396 21.92 -17.60 5.60
C PHE A 396 22.64 -18.03 4.32
N SER A 397 22.56 -19.30 3.91
CA SER A 397 22.97 -19.71 2.56
C SER A 397 21.83 -19.43 1.58
N LEU A 398 22.08 -18.48 0.69
CA LEU A 398 21.30 -18.22 -0.51
C LEU A 398 22.25 -17.62 -1.53
N ARG A 399 22.37 -18.24 -2.69
CA ARG A 399 23.13 -17.69 -3.82
C ARG A 399 22.12 -17.34 -4.88
N MET A 400 21.92 -16.07 -5.21
CA MET A 400 20.92 -15.78 -6.26
C MET A 400 21.30 -16.37 -7.62
N ASN A 401 22.60 -16.50 -7.88
CA ASN A 401 23.12 -17.30 -8.99
C ASN A 401 22.58 -18.75 -9.01
N SER A 402 22.36 -19.37 -7.84
CA SER A 402 21.78 -20.72 -7.77
C SER A 402 20.28 -20.76 -8.09
N ILE A 403 19.56 -19.64 -7.89
CA ILE A 403 18.15 -19.51 -8.23
C ILE A 403 18.03 -19.28 -9.73
N LYS A 404 18.76 -18.30 -10.26
CA LYS A 404 18.87 -18.06 -11.71
C LYS A 404 19.28 -19.33 -12.45
N ALA A 405 20.28 -20.06 -11.95
CA ALA A 405 20.68 -21.35 -12.55
C ALA A 405 19.56 -22.40 -12.56
N LYS A 406 18.69 -22.45 -11.54
CA LYS A 406 17.53 -23.37 -11.51
C LYS A 406 16.46 -22.96 -12.53
N ILE A 407 16.19 -21.66 -12.67
CA ILE A 407 15.24 -21.15 -13.68
C ILE A 407 15.79 -21.40 -15.09
N LEU A 408 17.07 -21.11 -15.32
CA LEU A 408 17.75 -21.39 -16.58
C LEU A 408 17.80 -22.89 -16.91
N ALA A 409 17.91 -23.76 -15.91
CA ALA A 409 17.84 -25.22 -16.13
C ALA A 409 16.44 -25.68 -16.58
N VAL A 410 15.37 -24.99 -16.18
CA VAL A 410 14.01 -25.24 -16.69
C VAL A 410 13.89 -24.71 -18.12
N LYS A 411 14.34 -23.48 -18.38
CA LYS A 411 14.37 -22.91 -19.73
C LYS A 411 15.15 -23.79 -20.71
N LYS A 412 16.32 -24.28 -20.30
CA LYS A 412 17.16 -25.15 -21.12
C LYS A 412 16.41 -26.42 -21.55
N GLN A 413 15.61 -27.02 -20.67
CA GLN A 413 14.81 -28.19 -21.05
C GLN A 413 13.74 -27.86 -22.11
N ALA A 414 13.22 -26.63 -22.12
CA ALA A 414 12.33 -26.17 -23.17
C ALA A 414 13.08 -25.84 -24.46
N ASP A 415 14.28 -25.26 -24.38
CA ASP A 415 15.18 -25.04 -25.53
C ASP A 415 15.59 -26.40 -26.16
N ASP A 416 15.86 -27.42 -25.34
CA ASP A 416 16.18 -28.77 -25.80
C ASP A 416 14.96 -29.42 -26.49
N LEU A 417 13.72 -29.09 -26.08
CA LEU A 417 12.50 -29.56 -26.76
C LEU A 417 12.30 -28.88 -28.11
N GLU A 418 12.56 -27.58 -28.21
CA GLU A 418 12.57 -26.83 -29.48
C GLU A 418 13.55 -27.46 -30.47
N TYR A 419 14.80 -27.67 -30.04
CA TYR A 419 15.84 -28.28 -30.86
C TYR A 419 15.45 -29.69 -31.35
N ARG A 420 14.86 -30.52 -30.48
CA ARG A 420 14.37 -31.85 -30.86
C ARG A 420 13.27 -31.77 -31.93
N ILE A 421 12.37 -30.78 -31.85
CA ILE A 421 11.32 -30.59 -32.85
C ILE A 421 11.94 -30.19 -34.19
N ASP A 422 12.90 -29.25 -34.18
CA ASP A 422 13.62 -28.83 -35.39
C ASP A 422 14.35 -30.02 -36.06
N GLU A 423 15.01 -30.88 -35.27
CA GLU A 423 15.66 -32.10 -35.78
C GLU A 423 14.65 -33.07 -36.42
N ILE A 424 13.47 -33.23 -35.82
CA ILE A 424 12.41 -34.10 -36.34
C ILE A 424 11.82 -33.53 -37.65
N ASP A 425 11.65 -32.20 -37.73
CA ASP A 425 11.11 -31.51 -38.90
C ASP A 425 12.04 -31.62 -40.13
N GLU A 426 13.35 -31.67 -39.92
CA GLU A 426 14.36 -31.93 -40.96
C GLU A 426 14.47 -33.42 -41.34
N GLY A 427 13.86 -34.32 -40.54
CA GLY A 427 13.92 -35.77 -40.67
C GLY A 427 12.98 -36.36 -41.72
N VAL A 428 13.27 -37.60 -42.14
CA VAL A 428 12.48 -38.32 -43.17
C VAL A 428 11.20 -38.96 -42.60
N ASN A 429 11.05 -39.02 -41.27
CA ASN A 429 9.97 -39.70 -40.55
C ASN A 429 9.22 -38.76 -39.57
N SER A 430 9.15 -37.47 -39.91
CA SER A 430 8.66 -36.40 -39.03
C SER A 430 7.30 -36.68 -38.39
N ILE A 431 6.32 -37.20 -39.15
CA ILE A 431 4.96 -37.47 -38.64
C ILE A 431 4.95 -38.49 -37.49
N CYS A 432 5.71 -39.59 -37.61
CA CYS A 432 5.72 -40.63 -36.58
C CYS A 432 6.48 -40.15 -35.34
N GLU A 433 7.62 -39.49 -35.52
CA GLU A 433 8.46 -39.00 -34.43
C GLU A 433 7.77 -37.87 -33.65
N LEU A 434 7.02 -36.97 -34.33
CA LEU A 434 6.17 -35.97 -33.66
C LEU A 434 5.06 -36.62 -32.84
N ALA A 435 4.44 -37.70 -33.34
CA ALA A 435 3.39 -38.41 -32.60
C ALA A 435 3.93 -39.12 -31.35
N GLU A 436 5.16 -39.64 -31.40
CA GLU A 436 5.84 -40.20 -30.23
C GLU A 436 6.18 -39.11 -29.21
N LEU A 437 6.72 -37.99 -29.68
CA LEU A 437 7.05 -36.82 -28.85
C LEU A 437 5.79 -36.23 -28.18
N GLU A 438 4.66 -36.18 -28.88
CA GLU A 438 3.38 -35.68 -28.35
C GLU A 438 2.92 -36.49 -27.12
N GLN A 439 3.16 -37.81 -27.12
CA GLN A 439 2.77 -38.74 -26.05
C GLN A 439 3.75 -38.77 -24.86
N GLU A 440 4.92 -38.14 -24.96
CA GLU A 440 5.88 -38.09 -23.86
C GLU A 440 5.29 -37.42 -22.62
N LYS A 441 5.49 -38.05 -21.47
CA LYS A 441 5.00 -37.53 -20.19
C LYS A 441 5.74 -36.24 -19.82
N ARG A 442 4.97 -35.17 -19.60
CA ARG A 442 5.46 -33.86 -19.15
C ARG A 442 4.68 -33.36 -17.94
N ALA A 443 5.28 -32.47 -17.17
CA ALA A 443 4.56 -31.71 -16.14
C ALA A 443 3.61 -30.70 -16.80
N SER A 444 2.54 -30.30 -16.12
CA SER A 444 1.70 -29.21 -16.61
C SER A 444 2.45 -27.87 -16.53
N PHE A 445 2.12 -26.96 -17.44
CA PHE A 445 2.69 -25.62 -17.46
C PHE A 445 2.42 -24.89 -16.14
N SER A 446 1.21 -25.02 -15.61
CA SER A 446 0.81 -24.48 -14.31
C SER A 446 1.71 -24.95 -13.16
N PHE A 447 2.13 -26.22 -13.16
CA PHE A 447 3.00 -26.77 -12.12
C PHE A 447 4.45 -26.30 -12.27
N ILE A 448 4.94 -26.16 -13.50
CA ILE A 448 6.25 -25.53 -13.75
C ILE A 448 6.25 -24.08 -13.28
N ALA A 449 5.19 -23.33 -13.58
CA ALA A 449 5.02 -21.95 -13.13
C ALA A 449 4.98 -21.84 -11.59
N GLU A 450 4.18 -22.68 -10.92
CA GLU A 450 4.12 -22.74 -9.45
C GLU A 450 5.48 -23.10 -8.85
N ASN A 451 6.16 -24.13 -9.37
CA ASN A 451 7.43 -24.58 -8.82
C ASN A 451 8.53 -23.52 -8.96
N THR A 452 8.63 -22.88 -10.12
CA THR A 452 9.59 -21.79 -10.36
C THR A 452 9.27 -20.55 -9.51
N ALA A 453 7.99 -20.18 -9.39
CA ALA A 453 7.56 -19.12 -8.48
C ALA A 453 7.89 -19.44 -7.02
N LYS A 454 7.67 -20.68 -6.57
CA LYS A 454 8.02 -21.14 -5.21
C LYS A 454 9.52 -21.03 -4.95
N ILE A 455 10.37 -21.33 -5.93
CA ILE A 455 11.83 -21.18 -5.80
C ILE A 455 12.18 -19.71 -5.56
N ILE A 456 11.58 -18.79 -6.32
CA ILE A 456 11.78 -17.34 -6.19
C ILE A 456 11.23 -16.82 -4.86
N LYS A 457 10.00 -17.16 -4.48
CA LYS A 457 9.38 -16.74 -3.21
C LYS A 457 10.23 -17.13 -1.99
N ASN A 458 10.69 -18.39 -1.95
CA ASN A 458 11.53 -18.86 -0.85
C ASN A 458 12.86 -18.10 -0.77
N ALA A 459 13.35 -17.57 -1.88
CA ALA A 459 14.55 -16.77 -1.91
C ALA A 459 14.31 -15.35 -1.42
N LEU A 460 13.27 -14.70 -1.95
CA LEU A 460 12.85 -13.36 -1.54
C LEU A 460 12.56 -13.32 -0.04
N LEU A 461 11.83 -14.31 0.49
CA LEU A 461 11.58 -14.45 1.94
C LEU A 461 12.86 -14.41 2.79
N LYS A 462 13.95 -15.02 2.32
CA LYS A 462 15.21 -14.99 3.07
C LYS A 462 15.95 -13.67 2.95
N ILE A 463 15.87 -13.02 1.80
CA ILE A 463 16.53 -11.73 1.54
C ILE A 463 15.80 -10.63 2.30
N GLU A 464 14.47 -10.60 2.24
CA GLU A 464 13.64 -9.67 3.00
C GLU A 464 13.83 -9.87 4.49
N TYR A 465 13.80 -11.12 4.98
CA TYR A 465 14.13 -11.41 6.38
C TYR A 465 15.52 -10.88 6.77
N PHE A 466 16.53 -11.06 5.90
CA PHE A 466 17.86 -10.56 6.16
C PHE A 466 17.90 -9.02 6.17
N GLU A 467 17.21 -8.38 5.25
CA GLU A 467 17.09 -6.92 5.17
C GLU A 467 16.46 -6.35 6.44
N ASP A 468 15.32 -6.92 6.86
CA ASP A 468 14.57 -6.52 8.06
C ASP A 468 15.36 -6.72 9.36
N ASN A 469 16.32 -7.65 9.37
CA ASN A 469 17.11 -8.02 10.55
C ASN A 469 18.62 -7.82 10.35
N HIS A 470 19.01 -6.93 9.41
CA HIS A 470 20.39 -6.84 8.90
C HIS A 470 21.43 -6.68 10.00
N SER A 471 21.23 -5.72 10.91
CA SER A 471 22.16 -5.41 12.00
C SER A 471 22.39 -6.62 12.91
N PHE A 472 21.30 -7.26 13.35
CA PHE A 472 21.35 -8.42 14.22
C PHE A 472 21.99 -9.62 13.52
N VAL A 473 21.66 -9.88 12.25
CA VAL A 473 22.27 -11.00 11.49
C VAL A 473 23.77 -10.78 11.31
N MET A 474 24.20 -9.57 10.94
CA MET A 474 25.62 -9.25 10.80
C MET A 474 26.37 -9.43 12.12
N ASN A 475 25.77 -8.97 13.23
CA ASN A 475 26.33 -9.16 14.56
C ASN A 475 26.43 -10.65 14.92
N ALA A 476 25.37 -11.44 14.70
CA ALA A 476 25.35 -12.87 14.97
C ALA A 476 26.43 -13.65 14.19
N ILE A 477 26.70 -13.27 12.94
CA ILE A 477 27.78 -13.86 12.14
C ILE A 477 29.17 -13.50 12.71
N ASN A 478 29.37 -12.24 13.11
CA ASN A 478 30.62 -11.81 13.72
C ASN A 478 30.86 -12.49 15.07
N LEU A 479 29.83 -12.60 15.91
CA LEU A 479 29.87 -13.33 17.17
C LEU A 479 30.21 -14.81 16.96
N TRP A 480 29.60 -15.45 15.96
CA TRP A 480 29.95 -16.83 15.60
C TRP A 480 31.44 -16.97 15.23
N GLU A 481 31.96 -16.09 14.39
CA GLU A 481 33.35 -16.11 13.94
C GLU A 481 34.30 -15.89 15.13
N SER A 482 34.04 -14.85 15.92
CA SER A 482 34.82 -14.50 17.11
C SER A 482 34.82 -15.61 18.16
N TRP A 483 33.67 -16.14 18.56
CA TRP A 483 33.57 -17.20 19.57
C TRP A 483 34.20 -18.51 19.10
N THR A 484 34.10 -18.82 17.79
CA THR A 484 34.72 -20.02 17.23
C THR A 484 36.25 -19.92 17.29
N GLU A 485 36.81 -18.75 16.97
CA GLU A 485 38.26 -18.55 17.02
C GLU A 485 38.77 -18.43 18.46
N ASP A 486 38.06 -17.70 19.32
CA ASP A 486 38.34 -17.60 20.76
C ASP A 486 38.44 -18.99 21.42
N TYR A 487 37.46 -19.86 21.15
CA TYR A 487 37.51 -21.22 21.71
C TYR A 487 38.69 -22.05 21.18
N ARG A 488 39.16 -21.80 19.95
CA ARG A 488 40.36 -22.45 19.41
C ARG A 488 41.61 -21.93 20.11
N VAL A 489 41.70 -20.63 20.34
CA VAL A 489 42.79 -19.98 21.09
C VAL A 489 42.84 -20.51 22.53
N PHE A 490 41.69 -20.63 23.20
CA PHE A 490 41.58 -21.25 24.52
C PHE A 490 42.19 -22.67 24.56
N LYS A 491 41.96 -23.45 23.49
CA LYS A 491 42.41 -24.85 23.39
C LYS A 491 43.88 -25.00 23.02
N THR A 492 44.54 -23.91 22.61
CA THR A 492 45.95 -23.87 22.25
C THR A 492 46.75 -22.94 23.15
N THR A 493 46.56 -21.64 23.00
CA THR A 493 47.38 -20.59 23.61
C THR A 493 47.18 -20.59 25.12
N TYR A 494 45.94 -20.49 25.60
CA TYR A 494 45.68 -20.39 27.05
C TYR A 494 46.12 -21.64 27.80
N LYS A 495 46.01 -22.81 27.15
CA LYS A 495 46.51 -24.07 27.69
C LYS A 495 48.04 -24.08 27.83
N GLU A 496 48.76 -23.63 26.80
CA GLU A 496 50.23 -23.60 26.84
C GLU A 496 50.74 -22.51 27.79
N ASP A 497 50.06 -21.35 27.86
CA ASP A 497 50.37 -20.29 28.82
C ASP A 497 50.23 -20.81 30.25
N MET A 498 49.07 -21.42 30.58
CA MET A 498 48.83 -22.02 31.89
C MET A 498 49.87 -23.10 32.24
N LYS A 499 50.23 -23.94 31.27
CA LYS A 499 51.24 -24.97 31.45
C LYS A 499 52.60 -24.34 31.77
N HIS A 500 53.03 -23.34 31.01
CA HIS A 500 54.30 -22.66 31.23
C HIS A 500 54.33 -21.98 32.59
N ASP A 501 53.28 -21.22 32.92
CA ASP A 501 53.15 -20.48 34.18
C ASP A 501 53.11 -21.39 35.43
N CYS A 502 52.62 -22.63 35.27
CA CYS A 502 52.59 -23.63 36.33
C CYS A 502 53.92 -24.37 36.45
N GLU A 503 54.50 -24.80 35.34
CA GLU A 503 55.76 -25.55 35.32
C GLU A 503 56.95 -24.69 35.79
N ASP A 504 56.95 -23.39 35.47
CA ASP A 504 57.95 -22.43 35.95
C ASP A 504 57.92 -22.26 37.48
N ASP A 505 56.74 -22.35 38.09
CA ASP A 505 56.54 -22.30 39.54
C ASP A 505 56.63 -23.70 40.21
N GLY A 506 57.04 -24.73 39.45
CA GLY A 506 57.24 -26.09 39.97
C GLY A 506 55.94 -26.85 40.26
N ILE A 507 54.80 -26.43 39.70
CA ILE A 507 53.52 -27.12 39.85
C ILE A 507 53.47 -28.34 38.92
N GLU A 508 53.18 -29.51 39.51
CA GLU A 508 53.19 -30.77 38.79
C GLU A 508 52.14 -30.84 37.67
N LYS A 509 52.50 -31.52 36.57
CA LYS A 509 51.60 -31.72 35.42
C LYS A 509 50.23 -32.24 35.78
N LYS A 510 50.16 -33.20 36.72
CA LYS A 510 48.91 -33.79 37.17
C LYS A 510 47.96 -32.74 37.74
N ILE A 511 48.50 -31.74 38.43
CA ILE A 511 47.76 -30.69 39.12
C ILE A 511 47.25 -29.66 38.10
N TRP A 512 48.13 -29.01 37.35
CA TRP A 512 47.69 -27.98 36.39
C TRP A 512 46.79 -28.57 35.29
N SER A 513 47.00 -29.84 34.90
CA SER A 513 46.13 -30.51 33.93
C SER A 513 44.71 -30.73 34.48
N SER A 514 44.56 -30.96 35.79
CA SER A 514 43.23 -31.06 36.41
C SER A 514 42.51 -29.71 36.41
N TRP A 515 43.21 -28.62 36.74
CA TRP A 515 42.62 -27.28 36.69
C TRP A 515 42.22 -26.87 35.28
N TYR A 516 43.04 -27.19 34.28
CA TYR A 516 42.69 -26.96 32.89
C TYR A 516 41.48 -27.79 32.44
N GLN A 517 41.31 -29.00 33.00
CA GLN A 517 40.13 -29.82 32.74
C GLN A 517 38.87 -29.19 33.33
N ASP A 518 38.92 -28.70 34.56
CA ASP A 518 37.81 -27.98 35.20
C ASP A 518 37.46 -26.70 34.39
N TRP A 519 38.49 -25.94 33.99
CA TRP A 519 38.34 -24.77 33.14
C TRP A 519 37.69 -25.11 31.80
N GLN A 520 38.13 -26.20 31.17
CA GLN A 520 37.57 -26.67 29.91
C GLN A 520 36.09 -27.08 30.07
N GLN A 521 35.71 -27.74 31.15
CA GLN A 521 34.32 -28.11 31.41
C GLN A 521 33.42 -26.88 31.55
N LEU A 522 33.87 -25.88 32.33
CA LEU A 522 33.17 -24.61 32.48
C LEU A 522 33.07 -23.85 31.16
N ARG A 523 34.17 -23.71 30.42
CA ARG A 523 34.17 -23.03 29.13
C ARG A 523 33.29 -23.72 28.10
N TYR A 524 33.30 -25.05 28.06
CA TYR A 524 32.41 -25.82 27.20
C TYR A 524 30.93 -25.60 27.56
N ALA A 525 30.58 -25.58 28.85
CA ALA A 525 29.22 -25.30 29.31
C ALA A 525 28.75 -23.90 28.88
N ILE A 526 29.62 -22.89 28.94
CA ILE A 526 29.35 -21.53 28.47
C ILE A 526 29.16 -21.50 26.94
N GLU A 527 30.02 -22.18 26.17
CA GLU A 527 29.92 -22.26 24.71
C GLU A 527 28.58 -22.84 24.22
N LEU A 528 28.01 -23.79 24.95
CA LEU A 528 26.71 -24.39 24.63
C LEU A 528 25.57 -23.36 24.70
N LYS A 529 25.73 -22.25 25.43
CA LYS A 529 24.67 -21.25 25.67
C LYS A 529 24.58 -20.17 24.60
N MET A 530 25.64 -19.97 23.83
CA MET A 530 25.68 -18.94 22.78
C MET A 530 24.64 -19.17 21.68
N GLN A 531 24.64 -20.36 21.05
CA GLN A 531 23.76 -20.64 19.91
C GLN A 531 22.25 -20.53 20.24
N PRO A 532 21.75 -21.03 21.38
CA PRO A 532 20.34 -20.86 21.77
C PRO A 532 19.86 -19.40 21.80
N VAL A 533 20.72 -18.44 22.22
CA VAL A 533 20.39 -17.01 22.25
C VAL A 533 20.24 -16.45 20.85
N ILE A 534 21.19 -16.78 19.96
CA ILE A 534 21.12 -16.40 18.55
C ILE A 534 19.86 -17.01 17.89
N GLU A 535 19.58 -18.28 18.16
CA GLU A 535 18.37 -18.94 17.67
C GLU A 535 17.08 -18.25 18.13
N ARG A 536 17.03 -17.80 19.40
CA ARG A 536 15.87 -17.09 19.93
C ARG A 536 15.70 -15.72 19.28
N GLY A 537 16.80 -14.98 19.07
CA GLY A 537 16.77 -13.70 18.37
C GLY A 537 16.33 -13.85 16.91
N LEU A 538 16.78 -14.90 16.22
CA LEU A 538 16.39 -15.21 14.84
C LEU A 538 14.96 -15.76 14.68
N ARG A 539 14.22 -16.00 15.76
CA ARG A 539 12.81 -16.44 15.70
C ARG A 539 11.82 -15.29 15.84
N GLY A 540 12.26 -14.12 16.31
CA GLY A 540 11.42 -12.94 16.50
C GLY A 540 11.89 -12.08 17.67
N SER A 541 11.37 -10.85 17.72
CA SER A 541 11.74 -9.87 18.74
C SER A 541 11.35 -10.30 20.17
N MET A 542 12.11 -9.81 21.14
CA MET A 542 11.83 -9.94 22.58
C MET A 542 11.52 -8.53 23.10
N PRO A 543 10.24 -8.15 23.22
CA PRO A 543 9.86 -6.79 23.55
C PRO A 543 10.24 -6.43 24.99
N THR A 544 10.65 -5.19 25.19
CA THR A 544 11.09 -4.65 26.49
C THR A 544 10.11 -3.62 27.03
N ASN A 545 10.19 -3.32 28.33
CA ASN A 545 9.41 -2.29 29.00
C ASN A 545 9.94 -0.88 28.70
N SER A 546 11.25 -0.76 28.43
CA SER A 546 11.91 0.45 27.97
C SER A 546 12.44 0.29 26.54
N GLU A 547 12.49 1.39 25.78
CA GLU A 547 13.24 1.40 24.51
C GLU A 547 14.74 1.26 24.81
N LEU A 548 15.41 0.36 24.10
CA LEU A 548 16.84 0.09 24.24
C LEU A 548 17.51 0.16 22.87
N GLU A 549 18.76 0.59 22.85
CA GLU A 549 19.60 0.61 21.64
C GLU A 549 20.01 -0.81 21.21
N THR A 550 20.13 -1.75 22.15
CA THR A 550 20.54 -3.14 21.91
C THR A 550 19.41 -4.11 22.18
N SER A 551 19.30 -5.14 21.35
CA SER A 551 18.27 -6.16 21.52
C SER A 551 18.55 -7.05 22.75
N VAL A 552 17.49 -7.67 23.31
CA VAL A 552 17.64 -8.61 24.44
C VAL A 552 18.62 -9.75 24.14
N PRO A 553 18.59 -10.42 22.96
CA PRO A 553 19.60 -11.42 22.62
C PRO A 553 21.03 -10.89 22.64
N GLU A 554 21.27 -9.65 22.20
CA GLU A 554 22.61 -9.05 22.21
C GLU A 554 23.08 -8.76 23.64
N GLN A 555 22.19 -8.28 24.52
CA GLN A 555 22.50 -8.11 25.94
C GLN A 555 22.82 -9.44 26.62
N LEU A 556 22.08 -10.51 26.30
CA LEU A 556 22.35 -11.85 26.84
C LEU A 556 23.71 -12.38 26.39
N ILE A 557 24.09 -12.17 25.12
CA ILE A 557 25.44 -12.54 24.64
C ILE A 557 26.50 -11.71 25.35
N ALA A 558 26.32 -10.40 25.53
CA ALA A 558 27.28 -9.55 26.21
C ALA A 558 27.49 -9.99 27.67
N VAL A 559 26.41 -10.31 28.40
CA VAL A 559 26.48 -10.80 29.77
C VAL A 559 27.12 -12.20 29.84
N LEU A 560 26.86 -13.06 28.85
CA LEU A 560 27.53 -14.37 28.73
C LEU A 560 29.03 -14.23 28.43
N GLU A 561 29.41 -13.29 27.57
CA GLU A 561 30.80 -12.98 27.22
C GLU A 561 31.57 -12.41 28.42
N GLU A 562 30.95 -11.53 29.20
CA GLU A 562 31.54 -11.02 30.44
C GLU A 562 31.78 -12.17 31.43
N TYR A 563 30.79 -13.04 31.64
CA TYR A 563 30.95 -14.21 32.49
C TYR A 563 32.06 -15.15 32.00
N LYS A 564 32.12 -15.41 30.69
CA LYS A 564 33.17 -16.17 30.02
C LYS A 564 34.56 -15.61 30.33
N ASN A 565 34.74 -14.29 30.17
CA ASN A 565 36.01 -13.61 30.39
C ASN A 565 36.42 -13.65 31.87
N GLN A 566 35.47 -13.50 32.81
CA GLN A 566 35.74 -13.62 34.24
C GLN A 566 36.25 -15.03 34.62
N ILE A 567 35.69 -16.07 34.01
CA ILE A 567 36.18 -17.45 34.20
C ILE A 567 37.58 -17.62 33.62
N ASP A 568 37.86 -17.07 32.42
CA ASP A 568 39.19 -17.13 31.83
C ASP A 568 40.24 -16.43 32.69
N SER A 569 39.95 -15.20 33.13
CA SER A 569 40.81 -14.44 34.04
C SER A 569 41.04 -15.16 35.36
N PHE A 570 40.02 -15.81 35.94
CA PHE A 570 40.18 -16.58 37.17
C PHE A 570 41.25 -17.68 37.03
N TYR A 571 41.21 -18.47 35.96
CA TYR A 571 42.17 -19.56 35.77
C TYR A 571 43.56 -19.06 35.37
N GLN A 572 43.65 -17.93 34.66
CA GLN A 572 44.93 -17.34 34.26
C GLN A 572 45.63 -16.61 35.43
N GLU A 573 44.88 -15.92 36.28
CA GLU A 573 45.44 -14.96 37.23
C GLU A 573 45.29 -15.38 38.70
N GLU A 574 44.16 -15.99 39.07
CA GLU A 574 43.82 -16.23 40.49
C GLU A 574 44.06 -17.68 40.94
N ARG A 575 43.75 -18.66 40.08
CA ARG A 575 43.70 -20.09 40.44
C ARG A 575 45.00 -20.59 41.06
N LYS A 576 46.14 -20.17 40.50
CA LYS A 576 47.48 -20.52 40.98
C LYS A 576 47.74 -20.01 42.40
N GLY A 577 47.32 -18.78 42.71
CA GLY A 577 47.46 -18.19 44.03
C GLY A 577 46.67 -18.91 45.12
N ILE A 578 45.48 -19.43 44.77
CA ILE A 578 44.68 -20.27 45.69
C ILE A 578 45.44 -21.56 46.03
N TYR A 579 46.01 -22.23 45.03
CA TYR A 579 46.77 -23.45 45.28
C TYR A 579 47.99 -23.20 46.16
N GLN A 580 48.80 -22.18 45.83
CA GLN A 580 50.00 -21.83 46.61
C GLN A 580 49.68 -21.53 48.09
N LYS A 581 48.49 -21.00 48.37
CA LYS A 581 48.02 -20.74 49.73
C LYS A 581 47.78 -22.02 50.54
N PHE A 582 47.27 -23.10 49.92
CA PHE A 582 46.79 -24.29 50.63
C PHE A 582 47.62 -25.56 50.42
N ALA A 583 48.49 -25.64 49.40
CA ALA A 583 49.22 -26.85 49.01
C ALA A 583 50.01 -27.53 50.14
N PHE A 584 50.47 -26.77 51.15
CA PHE A 584 51.26 -27.29 52.28
C PHE A 584 50.51 -27.30 53.63
N GLN A 585 49.19 -27.09 53.61
CA GLN A 585 48.36 -27.10 54.83
C GLN A 585 47.70 -28.47 55.04
N ALA A 586 47.45 -28.84 56.30
CA ALA A 586 46.65 -30.02 56.62
C ALA A 586 45.21 -29.83 56.12
N GLY A 587 44.70 -30.80 55.35
CA GLY A 587 43.43 -30.66 54.64
C GLY A 587 43.46 -29.64 53.48
N GLY A 588 44.65 -29.29 52.98
CA GLY A 588 44.85 -28.27 51.96
C GLY A 588 44.10 -28.50 50.65
N GLU A 589 43.98 -29.75 50.19
CA GLU A 589 43.23 -30.12 48.98
C GLU A 589 41.74 -29.75 49.08
N LEU A 590 41.13 -30.01 50.24
CA LEU A 590 39.73 -29.66 50.50
C LEU A 590 39.54 -28.14 50.60
N GLN A 591 40.49 -27.44 51.24
CA GLN A 591 40.44 -25.98 51.35
C GLN A 591 40.63 -25.29 49.99
N ASP A 592 41.49 -25.83 49.14
CA ASP A 592 41.74 -25.38 47.77
C ASP A 592 40.49 -25.53 46.90
N LYS A 593 39.80 -26.68 46.94
CA LYS A 593 38.55 -26.87 46.19
C LYS A 593 37.45 -25.92 46.68
N PHE A 594 37.22 -25.80 47.99
CA PHE A 594 36.17 -24.90 48.50
C PHE A 594 36.45 -23.42 48.27
N GLU A 595 37.71 -22.98 48.34
CA GLU A 595 38.06 -21.60 47.97
C GLU A 595 37.87 -21.38 46.47
N THR A 596 38.25 -22.36 45.64
CA THR A 596 38.06 -22.32 44.19
C THR A 596 36.57 -22.16 43.83
N GLU A 597 35.71 -23.06 44.32
CA GLU A 597 34.26 -23.00 44.06
C GLU A 597 33.61 -21.75 44.66
N SER A 598 34.11 -21.24 45.78
CA SER A 598 33.63 -19.98 46.36
C SER A 598 34.01 -18.77 45.51
N SER A 599 35.21 -18.74 44.94
CA SER A 599 35.64 -17.65 44.05
C SER A 599 34.87 -17.67 42.73
N ILE A 600 34.71 -18.85 42.11
CA ILE A 600 33.94 -18.98 40.87
C ILE A 600 32.46 -18.61 41.11
N TYR A 601 31.87 -19.00 42.24
CA TYR A 601 30.49 -18.65 42.56
C TYR A 601 30.22 -17.14 42.66
N LYS A 602 31.25 -16.32 42.99
CA LYS A 602 31.11 -14.85 42.95
C LYS A 602 30.78 -14.38 41.54
N TYR A 603 31.46 -14.92 40.53
CA TYR A 603 31.21 -14.61 39.13
C TYR A 603 29.84 -15.10 38.67
N VAL A 604 29.37 -16.24 39.18
CA VAL A 604 27.99 -16.71 38.94
C VAL A 604 26.95 -15.76 39.55
N SER A 605 27.18 -15.26 40.76
CA SER A 605 26.31 -14.27 41.40
C SER A 605 26.26 -12.96 40.59
N MET A 606 27.41 -12.50 40.09
CA MET A 606 27.50 -11.33 39.21
C MET A 606 26.75 -11.56 37.89
N PHE A 607 26.97 -12.69 37.22
CA PHE A 607 26.22 -13.09 36.02
C PHE A 607 24.71 -13.09 36.27
N GLN A 608 24.26 -13.68 37.37
CA GLN A 608 22.86 -13.67 37.76
C GLN A 608 22.32 -12.26 38.07
N SER A 609 23.16 -11.31 38.50
CA SER A 609 22.76 -9.90 38.73
C SER A 609 22.46 -9.25 37.40
N SER A 610 23.37 -9.37 36.44
CA SER A 610 23.20 -8.79 35.12
C SER A 610 22.00 -9.40 34.39
N LEU A 611 21.74 -10.70 34.56
CA LEU A 611 20.55 -11.34 34.01
C LEU A 611 19.24 -10.81 34.60
N GLN A 612 19.23 -10.48 35.89
CA GLN A 612 18.04 -9.97 36.56
C GLN A 612 17.50 -8.71 35.87
N ASP A 613 18.39 -7.76 35.55
CA ASP A 613 18.02 -6.51 34.90
C ASP A 613 17.39 -6.76 33.52
N ILE A 614 17.96 -7.69 32.74
CA ILE A 614 17.44 -8.08 31.43
C ILE A 614 16.07 -8.73 31.56
N ILE A 615 15.92 -9.70 32.47
CA ILE A 615 14.68 -10.45 32.72
C ILE A 615 13.54 -9.49 33.05
N PHE A 616 13.74 -8.59 34.01
CA PHE A 616 12.67 -7.71 34.45
C PHE A 616 12.38 -6.55 33.50
N ASN A 617 13.28 -6.29 32.55
CA ASN A 617 12.97 -5.42 31.43
C ASN A 617 12.17 -6.12 30.32
N CYS A 618 12.15 -7.45 30.23
CA CYS A 618 11.29 -8.14 29.26
C CYS A 618 9.80 -7.89 29.58
N LYS A 619 9.02 -7.54 28.56
CA LYS A 619 7.58 -7.26 28.69
C LYS A 619 6.76 -8.51 28.95
N ASN A 620 7.11 -9.62 28.29
CA ASN A 620 6.35 -10.87 28.34
C ASN A 620 6.94 -11.85 29.37
N VAL A 621 6.08 -12.55 30.08
CA VAL A 621 6.49 -13.60 31.05
C VAL A 621 7.17 -14.78 30.35
N GLU A 622 6.75 -15.14 29.14
CA GLU A 622 7.37 -16.22 28.36
C GLU A 622 8.87 -15.98 28.11
N ASP A 623 9.22 -14.73 27.75
CA ASP A 623 10.61 -14.34 27.53
C ASP A 623 11.44 -14.42 28.82
N ARG A 624 10.86 -14.01 29.95
CA ARG A 624 11.48 -14.11 31.29
C ARG A 624 11.79 -15.56 31.67
N VAL A 625 10.80 -16.44 31.51
CA VAL A 625 10.91 -17.87 31.80
C VAL A 625 11.93 -18.53 30.87
N TRP A 626 11.96 -18.13 29.60
CA TRP A 626 12.94 -18.66 28.64
C TRP A 626 14.38 -18.31 29.06
N ILE A 627 14.64 -17.06 29.44
CA ILE A 627 15.98 -16.61 29.88
C ILE A 627 16.42 -17.37 31.13
N LEU A 628 15.54 -17.53 32.13
CA LEU A 628 15.88 -18.31 33.34
C LEU A 628 16.23 -19.76 33.00
N ASN A 629 15.38 -20.44 32.23
CA ASN A 629 15.64 -21.83 31.84
C ASN A 629 16.93 -21.99 31.02
N TRP A 630 17.22 -21.02 30.16
CA TRP A 630 18.47 -20.98 29.41
C TRP A 630 19.70 -20.87 30.34
N ALA A 631 19.65 -20.00 31.35
CA ALA A 631 20.75 -19.74 32.28
C ALA A 631 20.91 -20.78 33.39
N ASN A 632 19.84 -21.49 33.78
CA ASN A 632 19.79 -22.35 34.97
C ASN A 632 20.98 -23.33 35.07
N SER A 633 21.32 -24.01 33.98
CA SER A 633 22.42 -24.99 34.02
C SER A 633 23.81 -24.36 34.18
N LEU A 634 23.97 -23.04 34.05
CA LEU A 634 25.20 -22.33 34.41
C LEU A 634 25.18 -21.89 35.88
N LEU A 635 24.01 -21.51 36.39
CA LEU A 635 23.84 -21.02 37.76
C LEU A 635 24.04 -22.12 38.83
N ASP A 636 23.84 -23.37 38.46
CA ASP A 636 23.90 -24.51 39.38
C ASP A 636 25.25 -25.25 39.36
N ILE A 637 26.18 -24.91 38.45
CA ILE A 637 27.41 -25.70 38.25
C ILE A 637 28.21 -25.82 39.55
N GLN A 638 28.45 -24.73 40.26
CA GLN A 638 29.28 -24.76 41.48
C GLN A 638 28.60 -25.52 42.62
N ILE A 639 27.26 -25.53 42.65
CA ILE A 639 26.52 -26.35 43.62
C ILE A 639 26.71 -27.83 43.29
N ASP A 640 26.59 -28.19 42.01
CA ASP A 640 26.78 -29.56 41.54
C ASP A 640 28.24 -30.04 41.78
N GLU A 641 29.23 -29.20 41.48
CA GLU A 641 30.65 -29.47 41.75
C GLU A 641 30.95 -29.76 43.24
N ILE A 642 30.33 -29.02 44.15
CA ILE A 642 30.48 -29.27 45.60
C ILE A 642 29.82 -30.57 45.99
N LEU A 643 28.61 -30.85 45.50
CA LEU A 643 27.87 -32.06 45.82
C LEU A 643 28.61 -33.31 45.32
N ASP A 644 29.07 -33.29 44.08
CA ASP A 644 29.81 -34.39 43.44
C ASP A 644 31.15 -34.61 44.14
N PHE A 645 31.91 -33.53 44.41
CA PHE A 645 33.20 -33.64 45.10
C PHE A 645 33.07 -34.24 46.51
N VAL A 646 32.01 -33.89 47.25
CA VAL A 646 31.78 -34.45 48.59
C VAL A 646 31.39 -35.93 48.52
N ALA A 647 30.57 -36.31 47.53
CA ALA A 647 30.17 -37.70 47.32
C ALA A 647 31.37 -38.59 46.93
N ASP A 648 32.22 -38.12 46.02
CA ASP A 648 33.36 -38.88 45.49
C ASP A 648 34.46 -39.13 46.52
N ASN A 649 34.62 -38.23 47.50
CA ASN A 649 35.66 -38.32 48.52
C ASN A 649 35.20 -39.02 49.82
N ASP A 650 34.00 -39.63 49.82
CA ASP A 650 33.35 -40.27 50.98
C ASP A 650 33.60 -39.48 52.27
N LEU A 651 33.32 -38.17 52.22
CA LEU A 651 33.49 -37.29 53.37
C LEU A 651 32.34 -37.54 54.36
N GLN A 652 32.30 -38.73 54.96
CA GLN A 652 31.36 -39.16 56.03
C GLN A 652 31.32 -38.19 57.22
N LYS A 653 32.29 -37.27 57.28
CA LYS A 653 32.50 -36.26 58.31
C LYS A 653 31.76 -34.93 58.04
N ILE A 654 31.30 -34.69 56.82
CA ILE A 654 30.43 -33.56 56.50
C ILE A 654 28.99 -34.00 56.82
N SER A 655 28.27 -33.19 57.61
CA SER A 655 26.91 -33.54 58.02
C SER A 655 26.02 -33.75 56.79
N HIS A 656 25.29 -34.87 56.74
CA HIS A 656 24.27 -35.11 55.70
C HIS A 656 23.27 -33.95 55.62
N THR A 657 22.99 -33.29 56.75
CA THR A 657 22.18 -32.08 56.81
C THR A 657 22.74 -30.93 55.97
N ILE A 658 24.06 -30.74 55.91
CA ILE A 658 24.69 -29.68 55.10
C ILE A 658 24.56 -30.01 53.60
N LEU A 659 24.62 -31.29 53.24
CA LEU A 659 24.44 -31.74 51.85
C LEU A 659 22.99 -31.63 51.39
N ASP A 660 22.04 -31.98 52.25
CA ASP A 660 20.61 -31.74 52.01
C ASP A 660 20.31 -30.23 51.87
N GLU A 661 20.98 -29.39 52.65
CA GLU A 661 20.89 -27.92 52.54
C GLU A 661 21.43 -27.43 51.16
N PHE A 662 22.55 -27.96 50.66
CA PHE A 662 23.04 -27.65 49.30
C PHE A 662 22.11 -28.15 48.19
N ALA A 663 21.61 -29.39 48.28
CA ALA A 663 20.65 -29.93 47.32
C ALA A 663 19.35 -29.11 47.31
N SER A 664 18.93 -28.60 48.47
CA SER A 664 17.77 -27.70 48.58
C SER A 664 18.01 -26.33 47.91
N LEU A 665 19.26 -25.85 47.83
CA LEU A 665 19.57 -24.62 47.08
C LEU A 665 19.31 -24.77 45.57
N LYS A 666 19.39 -25.98 45.02
CA LYS A 666 19.07 -26.29 43.61
C LYS A 666 17.56 -26.33 43.35
N GLN A 667 16.77 -26.77 44.33
CA GLN A 667 15.31 -26.94 44.17
C GLN A 667 14.50 -25.63 44.24
N LYS A 668 15.10 -24.52 44.71
CA LYS A 668 14.40 -23.24 44.86
C LYS A 668 14.11 -22.61 43.47
N ASN A 669 12.85 -22.67 43.04
CA ASN A 669 12.44 -22.24 41.70
C ASN A 669 12.27 -20.72 41.58
N TYR A 670 13.17 -20.08 40.83
CA TYR A 670 13.11 -18.66 40.52
C TYR A 670 11.87 -18.24 39.72
N ASP A 671 11.27 -19.15 38.96
CA ASP A 671 10.08 -18.86 38.13
C ASP A 671 8.90 -18.33 38.96
N ILE A 672 8.77 -18.80 40.20
CA ILE A 672 7.69 -18.42 41.12
C ILE A 672 7.80 -16.93 41.51
N TYR A 673 9.00 -16.35 41.42
CA TYR A 673 9.29 -14.97 41.81
C TYR A 673 9.35 -13.99 40.62
N LEU A 674 9.13 -14.45 39.38
CA LEU A 674 9.17 -13.60 38.17
C LEU A 674 8.10 -12.49 38.13
N ALA A 675 7.08 -12.58 38.98
CA ALA A 675 6.04 -11.57 39.11
C ALA A 675 6.48 -10.35 39.94
N ASP A 676 7.52 -10.50 40.78
CA ASP A 676 7.99 -9.45 41.70
C ASP A 676 9.53 -9.40 41.73
N VAL A 677 10.08 -8.33 41.12
CA VAL A 677 11.52 -8.02 41.09
C VAL A 677 12.14 -8.09 42.48
N LYS A 678 11.42 -7.57 43.48
CA LYS A 678 11.91 -7.50 44.86
C LYS A 678 11.97 -8.89 45.46
N ALA A 679 10.92 -9.70 45.30
CA ALA A 679 10.90 -11.07 45.79
C ALA A 679 12.00 -11.92 45.13
N TYR A 680 12.23 -11.76 43.82
CA TYR A 680 13.33 -12.42 43.11
C TYR A 680 14.69 -11.97 43.63
N SER A 681 14.90 -10.66 43.83
CA SER A 681 16.15 -10.10 44.36
C SER A 681 16.44 -10.61 45.77
N GLU A 682 15.42 -10.66 46.62
CA GLU A 682 15.51 -11.17 47.99
C GLU A 682 15.83 -12.65 48.02
N GLU A 683 15.18 -13.45 47.16
CA GLU A 683 15.44 -14.88 47.03
C GLU A 683 16.88 -15.15 46.55
N LYS A 684 17.33 -14.39 45.55
CA LYS A 684 18.70 -14.46 45.06
C LYS A 684 19.72 -14.14 46.16
N ALA A 685 19.56 -13.00 46.85
CA ALA A 685 20.47 -12.58 47.91
C ALA A 685 20.49 -13.58 49.07
N ARG A 686 19.33 -14.19 49.37
CA ARG A 686 19.23 -15.29 50.33
C ARG A 686 20.05 -16.50 49.87
N ARG A 687 19.90 -16.94 48.62
CA ARG A 687 20.63 -18.10 48.07
C ARG A 687 22.14 -17.90 48.13
N GLU A 688 22.62 -16.72 47.75
CA GLU A 688 24.05 -16.37 47.81
C GLU A 688 24.58 -16.39 49.25
N LYS A 689 23.82 -15.83 50.20
CA LYS A 689 24.20 -15.87 51.63
C LYS A 689 24.20 -17.28 52.19
N GLU A 690 23.21 -18.09 51.84
CA GLU A 690 23.13 -19.50 52.25
C GLU A 690 24.31 -20.30 51.69
N TYR A 691 24.60 -20.18 50.40
CA TYR A 691 25.76 -20.83 49.77
C TYR A 691 27.07 -20.51 50.49
N ASN A 692 27.37 -19.23 50.68
CA ASN A 692 28.59 -18.78 51.37
C ASN A 692 28.65 -19.28 52.83
N SER A 693 27.50 -19.30 53.52
CA SER A 693 27.43 -19.83 54.88
C SER A 693 27.68 -21.34 54.92
N LEU A 694 27.20 -22.10 53.93
CA LEU A 694 27.41 -23.55 53.88
C LEU A 694 28.87 -23.88 53.57
N ILE A 695 29.50 -23.19 52.60
CA ILE A 695 30.94 -23.28 52.35
C ILE A 695 31.75 -23.02 53.62
N PHE A 696 31.43 -21.95 54.35
CA PHE A 696 32.12 -21.63 55.60
C PHE A 696 31.95 -22.72 56.67
N LYS A 697 30.73 -23.26 56.84
CA LYS A 697 30.47 -24.37 57.78
C LYS A 697 31.31 -25.60 57.42
N MET A 698 31.33 -26.00 56.14
CA MET A 698 32.13 -27.14 55.66
C MET A 698 33.62 -26.94 55.94
N ARG A 699 34.17 -25.77 55.61
CA ARG A 699 35.58 -25.44 55.89
C ARG A 699 35.90 -25.48 57.38
N LYS A 700 34.99 -25.00 58.23
CA LYS A 700 35.15 -25.03 59.69
C LYS A 700 35.11 -26.45 60.25
N ASP A 701 34.24 -27.31 59.74
CA ASP A 701 34.15 -28.71 60.19
C ASP A 701 35.38 -29.53 59.77
N LEU A 702 36.06 -29.12 58.70
CA LEU A 702 37.37 -29.65 58.34
C LEU A 702 38.51 -29.16 59.24
N MET A 703 38.48 -27.90 59.72
CA MET A 703 39.52 -27.32 60.59
C MET A 703 39.44 -27.77 62.06
N LYS A 704 38.33 -28.38 62.48
CA LYS A 704 38.18 -28.94 63.85
C LYS A 704 38.84 -30.31 64.02
N GLN A 705 39.50 -30.80 62.97
CA GLN A 705 40.32 -32.01 62.93
C GLN A 705 41.78 -31.60 62.87
#